data_AF-A0A060VXY0-F1
#
_entry.id   AF-A0A060VXY0-F1
#
_cell.length_a   1.000
_cell.length_b   1.000
_cell.length_c   1.000
_cell.angle_alpha   90.00
_cell.angle_beta   90.00
_cell.angle_gamma   90.00
#
_symmetry.space_group_name_H-M   'P 1'
#
loop_
_entity.id
_entity.type
_entity.pdbx_description
1 polymer ?
#
loop_
_entity_poly.entity_id
_entity_poly.type
_entity_poly.pdbx_seq_one_letter_code
_entity_poly.pdbx_strand_id
1 'polypeptide(L)'
;MWKITIGYMSTGQSIIVSKSLCLIKDFETRPSVTHLLEHPFIKQAHGKEMALGQQLSTLICEQQDLGCKLKTKHERINTRKTLIIETSPDDDLVNLEFLDEETIIKHLSKRYDELQIYTYVGDILIALNPFQTLSIYSPQFSKLYHGVKRADNPPHIFATADAAYQGMVTFCKDQCIIISGESGAGKTESAHLIVQHLTFLGKANNRTLREKILQVNPLVEAFGNACTAINDNSSRFGKYLEMKFTPTGAVMGAKISEYLLEKSRVIKQATGEKNFHIFYYIYAGLYHQEKLKKYRLPDKKPPRYIENQHGKVMQDIVSSKLYKEQFDAIQDCFRIIGFTDEEVNSVYRILCAILNTGNIEFTAITSQHQTDKSEVPNVEALENAAALLCIGPEELTEALTSHCVVTRGETIIRTNTVDKATDVRDAMSKALYGRLFSWIVNRINALLQPDMNICVAESGMNVGILDIFGFENFKKNSFEQLCINIANEQIQFYFNQHIFALEQMEYQSEGVDASLVEYEDNRPILDMFLQKPMGLLSLLDEESRFPQATDQTLVDKFEDNLRYKYFWRPKRFELCFGIQHYAGKVLYNVNGFLEKNRDTLPADIVVVLRTSENKLLQQLFSSPLTKTGRCQRLVIKVL
;
A
#
# COMPACT_ATOMS: atom_id res chain seq x y z
N MET A 1 -2.42 -36.25 -45.38
CA MET A 1 -1.61 -37.20 -46.16
C MET A 1 -0.16 -36.75 -46.08
N TRP A 2 0.63 -37.25 -45.12
CA TRP A 2 2.11 -37.36 -45.10
C TRP A 2 2.44 -38.24 -43.88
N LYS A 3 3.26 -39.27 -44.10
CA LYS A 3 3.55 -40.41 -43.22
C LYS A 3 4.54 -40.02 -42.11
N ILE A 4 4.33 -40.55 -40.90
CA ILE A 4 5.34 -40.63 -39.83
C ILE A 4 6.03 -41.99 -39.97
N THR A 5 7.36 -41.97 -40.12
CA THR A 5 8.21 -43.16 -40.01
C THR A 5 8.46 -43.43 -38.52
N ILE A 6 8.19 -44.65 -38.10
CA ILE A 6 8.30 -45.13 -36.73
C ILE A 6 9.77 -45.36 -36.38
N GLY A 7 10.26 -44.68 -35.35
CA GLY A 7 11.43 -45.07 -34.57
C GLY A 7 10.97 -45.62 -33.23
N TYR A 8 11.11 -46.93 -33.03
CA TYR A 8 10.94 -47.59 -31.73
C TYR A 8 12.17 -47.29 -30.87
N MET A 9 11.98 -46.76 -29.65
CA MET A 9 12.76 -47.21 -28.49
C MET A 9 12.16 -46.74 -27.16
N SER A 10 11.81 -47.75 -26.36
CA SER A 10 11.74 -47.86 -24.90
C SER A 10 11.17 -46.73 -24.02
N THR A 11 10.29 -47.20 -23.13
CA THR A 11 9.95 -46.71 -21.78
C THR A 11 9.04 -45.49 -21.63
N GLY A 12 7.87 -45.75 -21.01
CA GLY A 12 7.15 -44.79 -20.17
C GLY A 12 5.93 -44.11 -20.80
N GLN A 13 4.83 -44.85 -20.99
CA GLN A 13 3.54 -44.24 -21.32
C GLN A 13 2.93 -43.53 -20.11
N SER A 14 2.78 -42.22 -20.26
CA SER A 14 1.91 -41.37 -19.45
C SER A 14 0.44 -41.61 -19.83
N ILE A 15 -0.41 -41.94 -18.86
CA ILE A 15 -1.87 -41.88 -18.98
C ILE A 15 -2.40 -40.99 -17.84
N ILE A 16 -3.06 -39.90 -18.22
CA ILE A 16 -3.79 -39.01 -17.34
C ILE A 16 -5.26 -39.46 -17.34
N VAL A 17 -5.82 -39.77 -16.17
CA VAL A 17 -7.28 -39.87 -15.96
C VAL A 17 -7.64 -39.20 -14.64
N SER A 18 -8.59 -38.26 -14.70
CA SER A 18 -9.09 -37.53 -13.54
C SER A 18 -10.15 -38.35 -12.77
N LYS A 19 -9.94 -38.53 -11.46
CA LYS A 19 -10.80 -38.07 -10.36
C LYS A 19 -10.29 -38.64 -9.04
N SER A 20 -9.95 -37.73 -8.13
CA SER A 20 -9.96 -37.86 -6.67
C SER A 20 -8.87 -38.73 -6.00
N LEU A 21 -7.97 -38.00 -5.31
CA LEU A 21 -7.00 -38.42 -4.28
C LEU A 21 -5.81 -39.31 -4.72
N CYS A 22 -4.62 -38.72 -4.51
CA CYS A 22 -3.29 -39.31 -4.44
C CYS A 22 -2.47 -39.37 -5.74
N LEU A 23 -1.54 -38.43 -5.88
CA LEU A 23 -0.11 -38.71 -6.08
C LEU A 23 0.66 -37.46 -5.61
N ILE A 24 1.23 -37.55 -4.42
CA ILE A 24 2.13 -36.55 -3.85
C ILE A 24 3.36 -36.47 -4.78
N LYS A 25 3.74 -35.26 -5.22
CA LYS A 25 4.91 -34.98 -6.07
C LYS A 25 6.19 -34.73 -5.26
N ASP A 26 6.28 -35.37 -4.10
CA ASP A 26 7.46 -35.34 -3.25
C ASP A 26 8.29 -36.60 -3.56
N PHE A 27 9.56 -36.41 -3.90
CA PHE A 27 10.46 -37.49 -4.32
C PHE A 27 10.76 -38.46 -3.17
N GLU A 28 10.62 -38.02 -1.92
CA GLU A 28 10.92 -38.82 -0.73
C GLU A 28 9.72 -39.65 -0.24
N THR A 29 8.48 -39.30 -0.62
CA THR A 29 7.25 -39.95 -0.12
C THR A 29 6.44 -40.71 -1.18
N ARG A 30 7.02 -40.94 -2.36
CA ARG A 30 6.36 -41.66 -3.46
C ARG A 30 6.20 -43.17 -3.14
N PRO A 31 5.01 -43.76 -3.25
CA PRO A 31 4.84 -45.21 -3.13
C PRO A 31 5.60 -45.92 -4.26
N SER A 32 6.28 -47.02 -3.92
CA SER A 32 6.99 -47.84 -4.90
C SER A 32 6.02 -48.40 -5.96
N VAL A 33 6.57 -48.74 -7.13
CA VAL A 33 5.81 -49.41 -8.20
C VAL A 33 5.10 -50.67 -7.69
N THR A 34 5.73 -51.40 -6.77
CA THR A 34 5.14 -52.55 -6.09
C THR A 34 3.92 -52.18 -5.24
N HIS A 35 3.95 -51.08 -4.47
CA HIS A 35 2.78 -50.60 -3.73
C HIS A 35 1.64 -50.14 -4.65
N LEU A 36 1.96 -49.50 -5.77
CA LEU A 36 0.96 -49.08 -6.76
C LEU A 36 0.23 -50.28 -7.39
N LEU A 37 0.97 -51.35 -7.71
CA LEU A 37 0.39 -52.58 -8.27
C LEU A 37 -0.51 -53.33 -7.28
N GLU A 38 -0.35 -53.10 -5.98
CA GLU A 38 -1.20 -53.68 -4.94
C GLU A 38 -2.49 -52.89 -4.69
N HIS A 39 -2.61 -51.68 -5.25
CA HIS A 39 -3.76 -50.82 -5.06
C HIS A 39 -5.05 -51.50 -5.57
N PRO A 40 -6.17 -51.50 -4.80
CA PRO A 40 -7.38 -52.22 -5.15
C PRO A 40 -7.93 -51.89 -6.55
N PHE A 41 -7.79 -50.64 -6.98
CA PHE A 41 -8.17 -50.19 -8.32
C PHE A 41 -7.30 -50.83 -9.43
N ILE A 42 -5.98 -50.92 -9.24
CA ILE A 42 -5.06 -51.49 -10.23
C ILE A 42 -5.17 -53.01 -10.28
N LYS A 43 -5.33 -53.67 -9.11
CA LYS A 43 -5.64 -55.11 -9.04
C LYS A 43 -6.92 -55.48 -9.78
N GLN A 44 -7.94 -54.62 -9.76
CA GLN A 44 -9.21 -54.87 -10.47
C GLN A 44 -9.11 -54.71 -12.00
N ALA A 45 -8.10 -53.97 -12.49
CA ALA A 45 -7.85 -53.74 -13.91
C ALA A 45 -6.93 -54.80 -14.56
N HIS A 46 -6.18 -55.56 -13.75
CA HIS A 46 -5.23 -56.55 -14.23
C HIS A 46 -5.93 -57.66 -15.06
N GLY A 47 -5.46 -57.89 -16.29
CA GLY A 47 -6.04 -58.87 -17.22
C GLY A 47 -7.32 -58.44 -17.95
N LYS A 48 -7.80 -57.20 -17.77
CA LYS A 48 -8.99 -56.65 -18.45
C LYS A 48 -8.70 -55.51 -19.44
N GLU A 49 -7.43 -55.35 -19.81
CA GLU A 49 -6.90 -54.24 -20.61
C GLU A 49 -7.65 -54.06 -21.93
N MET A 50 -7.90 -55.15 -22.65
CA MET A 50 -8.62 -55.14 -23.93
C MET A 50 -10.09 -54.71 -23.78
N ALA A 51 -10.77 -55.17 -22.73
CA ALA A 51 -12.17 -54.85 -22.49
C ALA A 51 -12.37 -53.40 -22.04
N LEU A 52 -11.49 -52.92 -21.15
CA LEU A 52 -11.48 -51.53 -20.69
C LEU A 52 -11.10 -50.57 -21.83
N GLY A 53 -10.16 -50.96 -22.70
CA GLY A 53 -9.79 -50.20 -23.88
C GLY A 53 -10.95 -50.05 -24.88
N GLN A 54 -11.72 -51.11 -25.10
CA GLN A 54 -12.93 -51.04 -25.93
C GLN A 54 -14.00 -50.14 -25.32
N GLN A 55 -14.26 -50.25 -24.01
CA GLN A 55 -15.22 -49.39 -23.32
C GLN A 55 -14.83 -47.91 -23.38
N LEU A 56 -13.54 -47.61 -23.21
CA LEU A 56 -13.01 -46.25 -23.33
C LEU A 56 -13.16 -45.71 -24.75
N SER A 57 -12.89 -46.55 -25.77
CA SER A 57 -13.07 -46.18 -27.17
C SER A 57 -14.54 -45.86 -27.49
N THR A 58 -15.48 -46.63 -26.96
CA THR A 58 -16.92 -46.36 -27.15
C THR A 58 -17.34 -45.04 -26.51
N LEU A 59 -16.88 -44.77 -25.28
CA LEU A 59 -17.14 -43.50 -24.57
C LEU A 59 -16.56 -42.28 -25.30
N ILE A 60 -15.38 -42.41 -25.91
CA ILE A 60 -14.77 -41.34 -26.71
C ILE A 60 -15.58 -41.06 -27.97
N CYS A 61 -16.06 -42.10 -28.67
CA CYS A 61 -16.95 -41.94 -29.82
C CYS A 61 -18.28 -41.30 -29.44
N GLU A 62 -18.90 -41.74 -28.33
CA GLU A 62 -20.16 -41.17 -27.84
C GLU A 62 -20.03 -39.68 -27.48
N GLN A 63 -18.90 -39.26 -26.89
CA GLN A 63 -18.64 -37.83 -26.61
C GLN A 63 -18.39 -36.99 -27.87
N GLN A 64 -17.80 -37.58 -28.91
CA GLN A 64 -17.60 -36.90 -30.19
C GLN A 64 -18.93 -36.67 -30.94
N ASP A 65 -19.88 -37.60 -30.83
CA ASP A 65 -21.20 -37.47 -31.45
C ASP A 65 -22.13 -36.49 -30.71
N LEU A 66 -22.00 -36.35 -29.39
CA LEU A 66 -22.75 -35.36 -28.58
C LEU A 66 -22.26 -33.92 -28.77
N GLY A 67 -21.02 -33.71 -29.23
CA GLY A 67 -20.41 -32.38 -29.39
C GLY A 67 -20.78 -31.62 -30.68
N CYS A 68 -21.45 -32.23 -31.66
CA CYS A 68 -21.51 -31.69 -33.02
C CYS A 68 -22.89 -31.21 -33.54
N LYS A 69 -23.89 -30.95 -32.69
CA LYS A 69 -25.21 -30.44 -33.14
C LYS A 69 -25.76 -29.27 -32.33
N LEU A 70 -25.15 -28.10 -32.45
CA LEU A 70 -25.84 -26.79 -32.31
C LEU A 70 -25.25 -25.79 -33.33
N LYS A 71 -25.69 -25.89 -34.59
CA LYS A 71 -25.64 -24.77 -35.54
C LYS A 71 -26.98 -24.03 -35.45
N THR A 72 -27.07 -23.00 -34.63
CA THR A 72 -28.15 -22.02 -34.71
C THR A 72 -27.71 -20.84 -35.58
N LYS A 73 -28.58 -20.50 -36.54
CA LYS A 73 -28.43 -19.43 -37.52
C LYS A 73 -28.08 -18.10 -36.85
N HIS A 74 -27.04 -17.45 -37.35
CA HIS A 74 -26.80 -16.02 -37.12
C HIS A 74 -27.90 -15.20 -37.79
N GLU A 75 -28.79 -14.61 -37.00
CA GLU A 75 -29.40 -13.33 -37.36
C GLU A 75 -28.49 -12.21 -36.86
N ARG A 76 -28.02 -11.39 -37.81
CA ARG A 76 -27.24 -10.17 -37.54
C ARG A 76 -28.12 -9.19 -36.78
N ILE A 77 -27.85 -9.02 -35.49
CA ILE A 77 -28.20 -7.81 -34.76
C ILE A 77 -26.90 -7.04 -34.56
N ASN A 78 -26.81 -5.88 -35.22
CA ASN A 78 -25.73 -4.91 -35.07
C ASN A 78 -25.77 -4.32 -33.65
N THR A 79 -24.94 -4.83 -32.74
CA THR A 79 -24.55 -4.11 -31.51
C THR A 79 -23.18 -4.58 -31.01
N ARG A 80 -22.20 -3.66 -31.12
CA ARG A 80 -20.88 -3.61 -30.45
C ARG A 80 -19.86 -4.68 -30.85
N LYS A 81 -18.69 -4.21 -31.33
CA LYS A 81 -17.46 -4.98 -31.60
C LYS A 81 -17.24 -6.02 -30.50
N THR A 82 -17.33 -7.31 -30.85
CA THR A 82 -16.75 -8.41 -30.08
C THR A 82 -15.24 -8.17 -30.04
N LEU A 83 -14.66 -7.97 -28.86
CA LEU A 83 -13.21 -7.93 -28.68
C LEU A 83 -12.67 -9.31 -29.10
N ILE A 84 -12.05 -9.37 -30.27
CA ILE A 84 -11.29 -10.55 -30.69
C ILE A 84 -10.01 -10.51 -29.84
N ILE A 85 -9.85 -11.52 -28.97
CA ILE A 85 -8.65 -11.73 -28.16
C ILE A 85 -7.69 -12.53 -29.04
N GLU A 86 -6.85 -11.83 -29.80
CA GLU A 86 -5.76 -12.43 -30.57
C GLU A 86 -4.46 -12.20 -29.82
N THR A 87 -3.70 -13.28 -29.57
CA THR A 87 -2.34 -13.20 -29.03
C THR A 87 -1.38 -12.80 -30.16
N SER A 88 -0.44 -11.91 -29.84
CA SER A 88 0.61 -11.49 -30.76
C SER A 88 1.97 -11.96 -30.23
N PRO A 89 2.91 -12.44 -31.07
CA PRO A 89 4.28 -12.71 -30.63
C PRO A 89 4.96 -11.48 -30.01
N ASP A 90 4.53 -10.28 -30.41
CA ASP A 90 5.04 -9.00 -29.91
C ASP A 90 4.38 -8.56 -28.58
N ASP A 91 3.61 -9.44 -27.93
CA ASP A 91 3.05 -9.20 -26.59
C ASP A 91 4.10 -9.24 -25.48
N ASP A 92 5.27 -9.82 -25.75
CA ASP A 92 6.43 -9.85 -24.87
C ASP A 92 7.62 -9.17 -25.57
N LEU A 93 8.16 -8.11 -24.96
CA LEU A 93 9.26 -7.33 -25.56
C LEU A 93 10.52 -8.17 -25.74
N VAL A 94 10.70 -9.26 -24.99
CA VAL A 94 11.87 -10.16 -25.12
C VAL A 94 11.91 -10.84 -26.51
N ASN A 95 10.78 -10.92 -27.20
CA ASN A 95 10.70 -11.52 -28.54
C ASN A 95 11.04 -10.54 -29.67
N LEU A 96 11.27 -9.25 -29.38
CA LEU A 96 11.62 -8.27 -30.39
C LEU A 96 13.03 -8.51 -30.92
N GLU A 97 13.20 -8.44 -32.24
CA GLU A 97 14.49 -8.63 -32.91
C GLU A 97 15.51 -7.53 -32.55
N PHE A 98 15.04 -6.29 -32.36
CA PHE A 98 15.86 -5.12 -32.05
C PHE A 98 15.39 -4.48 -30.74
N LEU A 99 16.28 -4.47 -29.74
CA LEU A 99 16.05 -3.92 -28.42
C LEU A 99 16.79 -2.59 -28.28
N ASP A 100 16.19 -1.53 -28.80
CA ASP A 100 16.61 -0.15 -28.59
C ASP A 100 15.45 0.70 -28.05
N GLU A 101 15.79 1.83 -27.41
CA GLU A 101 14.82 2.69 -26.74
C GLU A 101 13.75 3.22 -27.71
N GLU A 102 14.12 3.56 -28.95
CA GLU A 102 13.19 4.09 -29.95
C GLU A 102 12.20 3.02 -30.40
N THR A 103 12.67 1.78 -30.63
CA THR A 103 11.82 0.63 -30.98
C THR A 103 10.84 0.29 -29.86
N ILE A 104 11.32 0.25 -28.61
CA ILE A 104 10.46 -0.03 -27.44
C ILE A 104 9.39 1.07 -27.29
N ILE A 105 9.76 2.34 -27.38
CA ILE A 105 8.81 3.46 -27.26
C ILE A 105 7.77 3.40 -28.38
N LYS A 106 8.19 3.17 -29.63
CA LYS A 106 7.26 3.05 -30.77
C LYS A 106 6.28 1.90 -30.59
N HIS A 107 6.76 0.75 -30.11
CA HIS A 107 5.92 -0.42 -29.87
C HIS A 107 4.88 -0.18 -28.76
N LEU A 108 5.33 0.35 -27.62
CA LEU A 108 4.46 0.71 -26.51
C LEU A 108 3.44 1.78 -26.92
N SER A 109 3.84 2.78 -27.70
CA SER A 109 2.96 3.82 -28.23
C SER A 109 1.87 3.22 -29.11
N LYS A 110 2.24 2.35 -30.07
CA LYS A 110 1.27 1.69 -30.95
C LYS A 110 0.25 0.86 -30.16
N ARG A 111 0.72 0.06 -29.20
CA ARG A 111 -0.16 -0.74 -28.33
C ARG A 111 -1.09 0.15 -27.51
N TYR A 112 -0.58 1.24 -26.97
CA TYR A 112 -1.37 2.22 -26.21
C TYR A 112 -2.47 2.86 -27.07
N ASP A 113 -2.16 3.25 -28.31
CA ASP A 113 -3.14 3.80 -29.26
C ASP A 113 -4.26 2.80 -29.61
N GLU A 114 -3.94 1.50 -29.58
CA GLU A 114 -4.89 0.38 -29.74
C GLU A 114 -5.59 -0.03 -28.43
N LEU A 115 -5.37 0.73 -27.33
CA LEU A 115 -5.88 0.48 -25.98
C LEU A 115 -5.38 -0.83 -25.35
N GLN A 116 -4.27 -1.37 -25.85
CA GLN A 116 -3.53 -2.49 -25.25
C GLN A 116 -2.49 -1.96 -24.27
N ILE A 117 -2.92 -1.70 -23.04
CA ILE A 117 -2.10 -1.02 -22.02
C ILE A 117 -1.10 -1.92 -21.29
N TYR A 118 -1.20 -3.23 -21.48
CA TYR A 118 -0.37 -4.23 -20.82
C TYR A 118 0.60 -4.84 -21.82
N THR A 119 1.87 -4.97 -21.44
CA THR A 119 2.92 -5.60 -22.27
C THR A 119 3.88 -6.35 -21.37
N TYR A 120 4.28 -7.57 -21.73
CA TYR A 120 5.27 -8.34 -20.96
C TYR A 120 6.70 -7.93 -21.30
N VAL A 121 7.60 -8.12 -20.33
CA VAL A 121 9.04 -8.15 -20.51
C VAL A 121 9.56 -9.32 -19.68
N GLY A 122 9.56 -10.51 -20.28
CA GLY A 122 9.78 -11.73 -19.51
C GLY A 122 8.74 -11.83 -18.38
N ASP A 123 9.19 -11.91 -17.13
CA ASP A 123 8.29 -12.02 -15.96
C ASP A 123 7.77 -10.68 -15.44
N ILE A 124 8.20 -9.56 -16.04
CA ILE A 124 7.75 -8.22 -15.70
C ILE A 124 6.52 -7.87 -16.55
N LEU A 125 5.55 -7.19 -15.94
CA LEU A 125 4.40 -6.63 -16.64
C LEU A 125 4.51 -5.09 -16.66
N ILE A 126 4.62 -4.52 -17.85
CA ILE A 126 4.47 -3.07 -18.07
C ILE A 126 2.98 -2.76 -18.15
N ALA A 127 2.53 -1.80 -17.34
CA ALA A 127 1.17 -1.28 -17.34
C ALA A 127 1.20 0.24 -17.60
N LEU A 128 0.59 0.68 -18.69
CA LEU A 128 0.46 2.09 -19.04
C LEU A 128 -0.89 2.62 -18.59
N ASN A 129 -0.92 3.74 -17.86
CA ASN A 129 -2.18 4.31 -17.37
C ASN A 129 -3.01 4.87 -18.54
N PRO A 130 -4.22 4.32 -18.83
CA PRO A 130 -5.06 4.80 -19.93
C PRO A 130 -5.78 6.12 -19.65
N PHE A 131 -5.82 6.58 -18.39
CA PHE A 131 -6.66 7.70 -17.92
C PHE A 131 -8.16 7.56 -18.25
N GLN A 132 -8.61 6.34 -18.51
CA GLN A 132 -10.01 6.01 -18.77
C GLN A 132 -10.33 4.58 -18.30
N THR A 133 -11.60 4.32 -18.02
CA THR A 133 -12.06 2.97 -17.65
C THR A 133 -12.12 2.08 -18.89
N LEU A 134 -11.38 0.96 -18.86
CA LEU A 134 -11.42 -0.07 -19.89
C LEU A 134 -12.32 -1.24 -19.45
N SER A 135 -13.03 -1.85 -20.39
CA SER A 135 -13.95 -2.97 -20.13
C SER A 135 -13.26 -4.34 -20.04
N ILE A 136 -11.98 -4.37 -19.62
CA ILE A 136 -11.12 -5.58 -19.56
C ILE A 136 -11.03 -6.19 -18.16
N TYR A 137 -11.72 -5.61 -17.18
CA TYR A 137 -11.68 -6.05 -15.76
C TYR A 137 -12.96 -6.76 -15.29
N SER A 138 -13.81 -7.17 -16.23
CA SER A 138 -15.07 -7.84 -15.90
C SER A 138 -14.83 -9.26 -15.32
N PRO A 139 -15.81 -9.83 -14.60
CA PRO A 139 -15.71 -11.21 -14.12
C PRO A 139 -15.48 -12.25 -15.23
N GLN A 140 -15.82 -11.92 -16.49
CA GLN A 140 -15.54 -12.79 -17.65
C GLN A 140 -14.04 -12.84 -17.94
N PHE A 141 -13.34 -11.70 -17.89
CA PHE A 141 -11.88 -11.66 -18.00
C PHE A 141 -11.19 -12.36 -16.83
N SER A 142 -11.73 -12.25 -15.61
CA SER A 142 -11.19 -13.06 -14.50
C SER A 142 -11.29 -14.58 -14.75
N LYS A 143 -12.31 -15.06 -15.47
CA LYS A 143 -12.39 -16.47 -15.87
C LYS A 143 -11.41 -16.82 -16.99
N LEU A 144 -11.21 -15.90 -17.93
CA LEU A 144 -10.31 -16.08 -19.07
C LEU A 144 -8.87 -16.36 -18.64
N TYR A 145 -8.40 -15.67 -17.60
CA TYR A 145 -7.02 -15.81 -17.09
C TYR A 145 -6.84 -16.88 -16.01
N HIS A 146 -7.91 -17.56 -15.59
CA HIS A 146 -7.83 -18.51 -14.47
C HIS A 146 -7.18 -19.84 -14.88
N GLY A 147 -6.01 -20.15 -14.32
CA GLY A 147 -5.31 -21.42 -14.53
C GLY A 147 -4.84 -21.63 -15.99
N VAL A 148 -4.68 -20.54 -16.73
CA VAL A 148 -4.26 -20.55 -18.15
C VAL A 148 -2.79 -20.14 -18.23
N LYS A 149 -2.04 -20.71 -19.19
CA LYS A 149 -0.62 -20.37 -19.35
C LYS A 149 -0.47 -18.94 -19.87
N ARG A 150 0.62 -18.26 -19.49
CA ARG A 150 0.92 -16.89 -19.90
C ARG A 150 0.85 -16.68 -21.42
N ALA A 151 1.32 -17.65 -22.20
CA ALA A 151 1.38 -17.56 -23.67
C ALA A 151 0.02 -17.76 -24.36
N ASP A 152 -1.00 -18.27 -23.67
CA ASP A 152 -2.29 -18.61 -24.28
C ASP A 152 -3.23 -17.39 -24.35
N ASN A 153 -2.96 -16.31 -23.59
CA ASN A 153 -3.76 -15.09 -23.56
C ASN A 153 -2.88 -13.83 -23.65
N PRO A 154 -3.40 -12.68 -24.11
CA PRO A 154 -2.66 -11.42 -24.15
C PRO A 154 -2.19 -10.95 -22.76
N PRO A 155 -1.23 -10.02 -22.69
CA PRO A 155 -0.75 -9.48 -21.43
C PRO A 155 -1.87 -8.84 -20.61
N HIS A 156 -1.93 -9.19 -19.33
CA HIS A 156 -2.94 -8.65 -18.44
C HIS A 156 -2.57 -8.81 -16.98
N ILE A 157 -2.99 -7.86 -16.15
CA ILE A 157 -2.71 -7.91 -14.70
C ILE A 157 -3.31 -9.13 -13.98
N PHE A 158 -4.42 -9.65 -14.50
CA PHE A 158 -5.01 -10.90 -13.98
C PHE A 158 -4.13 -12.13 -14.25
N ALA A 159 -3.35 -12.15 -15.33
CA ALA A 159 -2.40 -13.22 -15.58
C ALA A 159 -1.28 -13.22 -14.54
N THR A 160 -0.75 -12.04 -14.18
CA THR A 160 0.25 -11.91 -13.10
C THR A 160 -0.30 -12.36 -11.75
N ALA A 161 -1.55 -11.99 -11.45
CA ALA A 161 -2.22 -12.42 -10.21
C ALA A 161 -2.50 -13.93 -10.19
N ASP A 162 -2.94 -14.54 -11.31
CA ASP A 162 -3.11 -15.99 -11.42
C ASP A 162 -1.76 -16.71 -11.31
N ALA A 163 -0.70 -16.23 -11.97
CA ALA A 163 0.64 -16.82 -11.85
C ALA A 163 1.14 -16.85 -10.41
N ALA A 164 0.99 -15.76 -9.65
CA ALA A 164 1.31 -15.72 -8.23
C ALA A 164 0.44 -16.72 -7.43
N TYR A 165 -0.87 -16.75 -7.68
CA TYR A 165 -1.77 -17.68 -6.99
C TYR A 165 -1.43 -19.15 -7.29
N GLN A 166 -1.20 -19.51 -8.55
CA GLN A 166 -0.80 -20.87 -8.95
C GLN A 166 0.56 -21.24 -8.39
N GLY A 167 1.53 -20.31 -8.39
CA GLY A 167 2.84 -20.52 -7.76
C GLY A 167 2.72 -20.82 -6.27
N MET A 168 1.90 -20.06 -5.56
CA MET A 168 1.61 -20.30 -4.14
C MET A 168 1.02 -21.70 -3.90
N VAL A 169 -0.05 -22.04 -4.61
CA VAL A 169 -0.77 -23.33 -4.42
C VAL A 169 0.07 -24.52 -4.88
N THR A 170 0.86 -24.38 -5.95
CA THR A 170 1.64 -25.48 -6.53
C THR A 170 2.90 -25.78 -5.73
N PHE A 171 3.59 -24.73 -5.26
CA PHE A 171 4.88 -24.87 -4.58
C PHE A 171 4.80 -24.75 -3.06
N CYS A 172 3.61 -24.47 -2.51
CA CYS A 172 3.41 -24.21 -1.08
C CYS A 172 4.37 -23.12 -0.54
N LYS A 173 4.59 -22.06 -1.32
CA LYS A 173 5.50 -20.96 -0.99
C LYS A 173 4.78 -19.63 -1.07
N ASP A 174 5.04 -18.77 -0.09
CA ASP A 174 4.55 -17.40 -0.09
C ASP A 174 5.04 -16.65 -1.34
N GLN A 175 4.17 -15.79 -1.88
CA GLN A 175 4.42 -15.00 -3.09
C GLN A 175 4.33 -13.52 -2.78
N CYS A 176 4.96 -12.70 -3.60
CA CYS A 176 4.89 -11.25 -3.48
C CYS A 176 4.76 -10.62 -4.87
N ILE A 177 3.80 -9.71 -5.03
CA ILE A 177 3.65 -8.87 -6.21
C ILE A 177 4.07 -7.45 -5.81
N ILE A 178 5.11 -6.94 -6.47
CA ILE A 178 5.64 -5.59 -6.24
C ILE A 178 5.17 -4.69 -7.37
N ILE A 179 4.55 -3.56 -7.02
CA ILE A 179 4.05 -2.58 -7.99
C ILE A 179 4.90 -1.32 -7.89
N SER A 180 5.66 -1.04 -8.94
CA SER A 180 6.55 0.13 -9.02
C SER A 180 6.10 1.09 -10.12
N GLY A 181 6.49 2.36 -9.99
CA GLY A 181 6.18 3.42 -10.96
C GLY A 181 6.02 4.78 -10.30
N GLU A 182 6.08 5.85 -11.08
CA GLU A 182 5.96 7.23 -10.59
C GLU A 182 4.57 7.54 -10.03
N SER A 183 4.42 8.68 -9.34
CA SER A 183 3.11 9.13 -8.86
C SER A 183 2.14 9.33 -10.04
N GLY A 184 0.93 8.76 -9.94
CA GLY A 184 -0.08 8.80 -11.01
C GLY A 184 0.03 7.67 -12.06
N ALA A 185 1.03 6.78 -11.98
CA ALA A 185 1.20 5.69 -12.96
C ALA A 185 0.13 4.58 -12.91
N GLY A 186 -0.79 4.58 -11.94
CA GLY A 186 -1.84 3.55 -11.79
C GLY A 186 -1.51 2.42 -10.82
N LYS A 187 -0.56 2.61 -9.88
CA LYS A 187 -0.16 1.60 -8.89
C LYS A 187 -1.32 1.13 -8.00
N THR A 188 -2.05 2.08 -7.43
CA THR A 188 -3.17 1.80 -6.52
C THR A 188 -4.32 1.06 -7.22
N GLU A 189 -4.64 1.46 -8.46
CA GLU A 189 -5.63 0.76 -9.30
C GLU A 189 -5.17 -0.66 -9.64
N SER A 190 -3.89 -0.82 -9.98
CA SER A 190 -3.29 -2.14 -10.23
C SER A 190 -3.37 -3.04 -8.99
N ALA A 191 -3.05 -2.50 -7.81
CA ALA A 191 -3.19 -3.22 -6.54
C ALA A 191 -4.65 -3.63 -6.29
N HIS A 192 -5.61 -2.75 -6.54
CA HIS A 192 -7.04 -3.05 -6.42
C HIS A 192 -7.46 -4.21 -7.32
N LEU A 193 -7.05 -4.18 -8.60
CA LEU A 193 -7.37 -5.22 -9.58
C LEU A 193 -6.75 -6.58 -9.21
N ILE A 194 -5.53 -6.59 -8.69
CA ILE A 194 -4.88 -7.81 -8.18
C ILE A 194 -5.67 -8.39 -7.01
N VAL A 195 -6.05 -7.57 -6.03
CA VAL A 195 -6.87 -7.99 -4.88
C VAL A 195 -8.21 -8.56 -5.33
N GLN A 196 -8.88 -7.88 -6.25
CA GLN A 196 -10.14 -8.32 -6.83
C GLN A 196 -9.98 -9.71 -7.48
N HIS A 197 -8.92 -9.93 -8.24
CA HIS A 197 -8.67 -11.18 -8.92
C HIS A 197 -8.28 -12.31 -7.95
N LEU A 198 -7.36 -12.07 -7.02
CA LEU A 198 -6.98 -13.04 -6.00
C LEU A 198 -8.17 -13.47 -5.13
N THR A 199 -9.08 -12.54 -4.82
CA THR A 199 -10.32 -12.84 -4.09
C THR A 199 -11.27 -13.71 -4.92
N PHE A 200 -11.28 -13.55 -6.24
CA PHE A 200 -12.03 -14.43 -7.16
C PHE A 200 -11.42 -15.82 -7.24
N LEU A 201 -10.09 -15.90 -7.42
CA LEU A 201 -9.33 -17.15 -7.55
C LEU A 201 -9.41 -18.02 -6.31
N GLY A 202 -9.21 -17.42 -5.13
CA GLY A 202 -9.23 -18.14 -3.86
C GLY A 202 -10.64 -18.47 -3.36
N LYS A 203 -11.65 -18.48 -4.26
CA LYS A 203 -13.02 -18.95 -4.02
C LYS A 203 -13.50 -18.62 -2.60
N ALA A 204 -13.51 -17.33 -2.25
CA ALA A 204 -13.93 -16.90 -0.93
C ALA A 204 -15.37 -17.41 -0.67
N ASN A 205 -15.49 -18.57 0.01
CA ASN A 205 -16.77 -19.26 0.25
C ASN A 205 -17.72 -18.38 1.06
N ASN A 206 -17.16 -17.41 1.78
CA ASN A 206 -17.88 -16.40 2.51
C ASN A 206 -17.99 -15.10 1.70
N ARG A 207 -19.18 -14.84 1.13
CA ARG A 207 -19.50 -13.60 0.43
C ARG A 207 -19.22 -12.35 1.28
N THR A 208 -19.45 -12.43 2.59
CA THR A 208 -19.19 -11.30 3.50
C THR A 208 -17.71 -10.97 3.62
N LEU A 209 -16.83 -11.98 3.69
CA LEU A 209 -15.38 -11.76 3.75
C LEU A 209 -14.86 -11.10 2.48
N ARG A 210 -15.31 -11.57 1.31
CA ARG A 210 -14.98 -10.96 0.02
C ARG A 210 -15.39 -9.48 -0.03
N GLU A 211 -16.61 -9.17 0.36
CA GLU A 211 -17.11 -7.79 0.39
C GLU A 211 -16.28 -6.93 1.36
N LYS A 212 -15.96 -7.45 2.55
CA LYS A 212 -15.08 -6.76 3.52
C LYS A 212 -13.72 -6.42 2.93
N ILE A 213 -13.02 -7.39 2.33
CA ILE A 213 -11.67 -7.17 1.75
C ILE A 213 -11.70 -6.07 0.70
N LEU A 214 -12.72 -6.03 -0.17
CA LEU A 214 -12.82 -5.03 -1.23
C LEU A 214 -13.15 -3.63 -0.70
N GLN A 215 -13.90 -3.50 0.41
CA GLN A 215 -14.22 -2.19 1.01
C GLN A 215 -13.08 -1.57 1.82
N VAL A 216 -12.01 -2.32 2.08
CA VAL A 216 -10.89 -1.84 2.88
C VAL A 216 -10.07 -0.80 2.14
N ASN A 217 -9.85 -0.97 0.82
CA ASN A 217 -9.07 -0.01 0.03
C ASN A 217 -9.71 1.40 0.03
N PRO A 218 -11.01 1.58 -0.34
CA PRO A 218 -11.65 2.90 -0.28
C PRO A 218 -11.56 3.56 1.10
N LEU A 219 -11.72 2.78 2.17
CA LEU A 219 -11.62 3.30 3.53
C LEU A 219 -10.21 3.79 3.84
N VAL A 220 -9.18 2.98 3.59
CA VAL A 220 -7.80 3.37 3.88
C VAL A 220 -7.35 4.52 2.98
N GLU A 221 -7.77 4.56 1.72
CA GLU A 221 -7.48 5.65 0.78
C GLU A 221 -8.07 6.98 1.24
N ALA A 222 -9.28 7.02 1.81
CA ALA A 222 -9.82 8.26 2.33
C ALA A 222 -8.95 8.89 3.44
N PHE A 223 -8.33 8.06 4.28
CA PHE A 223 -7.44 8.51 5.35
C PHE A 223 -5.96 8.60 4.93
N GLY A 224 -5.56 7.94 3.87
CA GLY A 224 -4.17 7.77 3.47
C GLY A 224 -3.78 8.53 2.21
N ASN A 225 -4.74 8.95 1.39
CA ASN A 225 -4.51 9.61 0.12
C ASN A 225 -4.89 11.10 0.18
N ALA A 226 -4.26 11.87 -0.71
CA ALA A 226 -4.52 13.29 -0.87
C ALA A 226 -4.31 13.74 -2.33
N CYS A 227 -4.92 14.87 -2.68
CA CYS A 227 -4.70 15.54 -3.95
C CYS A 227 -3.38 16.33 -3.88
N THR A 228 -2.52 16.06 -4.85
CA THR A 228 -1.23 16.72 -5.10
C THR A 228 -1.30 17.53 -6.40
N ALA A 229 -0.22 18.25 -6.75
CA ALA A 229 -0.18 19.00 -8.00
C ALA A 229 -0.27 18.14 -9.28
N ILE A 230 0.01 16.84 -9.20
CA ILE A 230 0.14 15.94 -10.36
C ILE A 230 -0.91 14.82 -10.32
N ASN A 231 -1.35 14.41 -9.13
CA ASN A 231 -2.29 13.31 -8.93
C ASN A 231 -3.34 13.67 -7.88
N ASP A 232 -4.61 13.55 -8.26
CA ASP A 232 -5.76 13.86 -7.41
C ASP A 232 -6.02 12.84 -6.30
N ASN A 233 -5.53 11.61 -6.44
CA ASN A 233 -5.66 10.53 -5.45
C ASN A 233 -4.28 9.91 -5.16
N SER A 234 -3.30 10.75 -4.78
CA SER A 234 -1.95 10.27 -4.45
C SER A 234 -1.94 9.60 -3.08
N SER A 235 -1.51 8.34 -3.01
CA SER A 235 -1.19 7.71 -1.73
C SER A 235 -0.14 8.54 -1.01
N ARG A 236 -0.38 8.82 0.28
CA ARG A 236 0.55 9.48 1.24
C ARG A 236 0.89 8.57 2.45
N PHE A 237 0.69 7.26 2.32
CA PHE A 237 1.29 6.16 3.10
C PHE A 237 1.67 4.98 2.17
N GLY A 238 2.63 4.13 2.56
CA GLY A 238 2.94 2.87 1.91
C GLY A 238 2.07 1.72 2.45
N LYS A 239 1.55 0.88 1.56
CA LYS A 239 0.65 -0.22 1.87
C LYS A 239 1.29 -1.56 1.49
N TYR A 240 1.38 -2.46 2.46
CA TYR A 240 1.63 -3.87 2.21
C TYR A 240 0.40 -4.68 2.62
N LEU A 241 -0.26 -5.27 1.63
CA LEU A 241 -1.45 -6.09 1.82
C LEU A 241 -1.08 -7.56 1.66
N GLU A 242 -1.34 -8.34 2.69
CA GLU A 242 -1.14 -9.78 2.73
C GLU A 242 -2.52 -10.45 2.58
N MET A 243 -2.75 -11.09 1.44
CA MET A 243 -3.89 -11.99 1.25
C MET A 243 -3.53 -13.35 1.83
N LYS A 244 -4.34 -13.86 2.76
CA LYS A 244 -4.08 -15.14 3.45
C LYS A 244 -4.92 -16.25 2.86
N PHE A 245 -4.30 -17.39 2.59
CA PHE A 245 -4.93 -18.54 1.96
C PHE A 245 -4.72 -19.83 2.76
N THR A 246 -5.69 -20.72 2.70
CA THR A 246 -5.52 -22.12 3.12
C THR A 246 -4.51 -22.81 2.19
N PRO A 247 -3.89 -23.92 2.60
CA PRO A 247 -3.11 -24.79 1.72
C PRO A 247 -3.85 -25.23 0.45
N THR A 248 -5.19 -25.29 0.50
CA THR A 248 -6.06 -25.60 -0.65
C THR A 248 -6.35 -24.41 -1.57
N GLY A 249 -5.81 -23.23 -1.27
CA GLY A 249 -5.96 -22.00 -2.05
C GLY A 249 -7.19 -21.15 -1.70
N ALA A 250 -7.95 -21.47 -0.65
CA ALA A 250 -9.12 -20.68 -0.27
C ALA A 250 -8.74 -19.44 0.55
N VAL A 251 -9.36 -18.28 0.28
CA VAL A 251 -9.10 -17.05 1.05
C VAL A 251 -9.61 -17.21 2.48
N MET A 252 -8.70 -17.05 3.45
CA MET A 252 -9.00 -17.08 4.90
C MET A 252 -9.19 -15.67 5.47
N GLY A 253 -8.50 -14.68 4.91
CA GLY A 253 -8.54 -13.32 5.41
C GLY A 253 -7.48 -12.45 4.74
N ALA A 254 -7.27 -11.26 5.29
CA ALA A 254 -6.23 -10.36 4.82
C ALA A 254 -5.63 -9.56 5.98
N LYS A 255 -4.41 -9.06 5.78
CA LYS A 255 -3.71 -8.19 6.74
C LYS A 255 -3.04 -7.04 6.01
N ILE A 256 -3.19 -5.84 6.54
CA ILE A 256 -2.58 -4.63 6.02
C ILE A 256 -1.51 -4.14 6.97
N SER A 257 -0.37 -3.77 6.41
CA SER A 257 0.69 -3.06 7.11
C SER A 257 0.89 -1.69 6.46
N GLU A 258 0.81 -0.64 7.26
CA GLU A 258 0.98 0.76 6.84
C GLU A 258 2.37 1.31 7.19
N TYR A 259 2.99 2.04 6.27
CA TYR A 259 4.34 2.58 6.44
C TYR A 259 4.38 4.06 6.03
N LEU A 260 5.21 4.86 6.71
CA LEU A 260 5.56 6.23 6.28
C LEU A 260 4.35 7.12 5.94
N LEU A 261 3.32 7.15 6.80
CA LEU A 261 2.24 8.14 6.67
C LEU A 261 2.84 9.56 6.73
N GLU A 262 2.53 10.40 5.73
CA GLU A 262 2.97 11.80 5.67
C GLU A 262 2.19 12.68 6.67
N LYS A 263 2.46 12.52 7.96
CA LYS A 263 1.74 13.24 9.04
C LYS A 263 1.80 14.77 8.89
N SER A 264 2.88 15.31 8.34
CA SER A 264 3.04 16.76 8.13
C SER A 264 1.95 17.37 7.23
N ARG A 265 1.36 16.58 6.34
CA ARG A 265 0.22 16.99 5.50
C ARG A 265 -1.00 17.40 6.31
N VAL A 266 -1.18 16.87 7.52
CA VAL A 266 -2.31 17.22 8.40
C VAL A 266 -2.31 18.70 8.73
N ILE A 267 -1.14 19.28 8.98
CA ILE A 267 -0.98 20.65 9.49
C ILE A 267 -0.64 21.67 8.40
N LYS A 268 -0.04 21.22 7.29
CA LYS A 268 0.44 22.10 6.22
C LYS A 268 0.50 21.38 4.88
N GLN A 269 0.01 22.05 3.83
CA GLN A 269 0.05 21.56 2.45
C GLN A 269 0.80 22.55 1.55
N ALA A 270 1.42 22.04 0.48
CA ALA A 270 2.04 22.90 -0.53
C ALA A 270 0.97 23.62 -1.37
N THR A 271 1.35 24.72 -2.02
CA THR A 271 0.44 25.46 -2.91
C THR A 271 -0.11 24.54 -4.01
N GLY A 272 -1.44 24.49 -4.15
CA GLY A 272 -2.13 23.64 -5.11
C GLY A 272 -2.47 22.24 -4.60
N GLU A 273 -1.95 21.83 -3.44
CA GLU A 273 -2.27 20.55 -2.83
C GLU A 273 -3.39 20.65 -1.80
N LYS A 274 -3.96 19.50 -1.43
CA LYS A 274 -5.00 19.37 -0.41
C LYS A 274 -4.51 18.51 0.76
N ASN A 275 -5.25 18.59 1.87
CA ASN A 275 -5.10 17.68 3.00
C ASN A 275 -5.64 16.28 2.62
N PHE A 276 -5.58 15.32 3.55
CA PHE A 276 -6.19 14.00 3.36
C PHE A 276 -7.68 14.10 3.04
N HIS A 277 -8.16 13.24 2.15
CA HIS A 277 -9.52 13.29 1.64
C HIS A 277 -10.60 13.26 2.73
N ILE A 278 -10.36 12.46 3.78
CA ILE A 278 -11.30 12.27 4.88
C ILE A 278 -11.71 13.58 5.55
N PHE A 279 -10.83 14.59 5.65
CA PHE A 279 -11.19 15.87 6.25
C PHE A 279 -12.21 16.65 5.41
N TYR A 280 -12.16 16.54 4.09
CA TYR A 280 -13.15 17.14 3.20
C TYR A 280 -14.44 16.34 3.19
N TYR A 281 -14.35 15.01 3.16
CA TYR A 281 -15.51 14.12 3.16
C TYR A 281 -16.33 14.26 4.45
N ILE A 282 -15.68 14.21 5.62
CA ILE A 282 -16.38 14.36 6.90
C ILE A 282 -17.02 15.73 7.02
N TYR A 283 -16.34 16.80 6.59
CA TYR A 283 -16.88 18.14 6.74
C TYR A 283 -18.11 18.36 5.84
N ALA A 284 -18.04 17.95 4.57
CA ALA A 284 -19.17 17.99 3.65
C ALA A 284 -20.33 17.09 4.11
N GLY A 285 -20.01 15.86 4.53
CA GLY A 285 -20.98 14.92 5.07
C GLY A 285 -21.74 15.46 6.27
N LEU A 286 -21.02 16.00 7.26
CA LEU A 286 -21.62 16.59 8.46
C LEU A 286 -22.39 17.88 8.16
N TYR A 287 -21.96 18.68 7.18
CA TYR A 287 -22.70 19.85 6.71
C TYR A 287 -24.07 19.44 6.15
N HIS A 288 -24.10 18.51 5.19
CA HIS A 288 -25.33 18.05 4.56
C HIS A 288 -26.25 17.25 5.48
N GLN A 289 -25.71 16.63 6.53
CA GLN A 289 -26.50 15.93 7.56
C GLN A 289 -26.94 16.84 8.72
N GLU A 290 -26.68 18.16 8.65
CA GLU A 290 -27.00 19.14 9.70
C GLU A 290 -26.37 18.80 11.07
N LYS A 291 -25.20 18.16 11.06
CA LYS A 291 -24.49 17.66 12.26
C LYS A 291 -23.26 18.48 12.64
N LEU A 292 -22.93 19.57 11.94
CA LEU A 292 -21.75 20.38 12.25
C LEU A 292 -21.73 20.90 13.69
N LYS A 293 -22.88 21.37 14.19
CA LYS A 293 -23.02 21.82 15.59
C LYS A 293 -22.72 20.70 16.59
N LYS A 294 -23.16 19.46 16.32
CA LYS A 294 -22.87 18.29 17.17
C LYS A 294 -21.36 18.06 17.29
N TYR A 295 -20.63 18.26 16.19
CA TYR A 295 -19.18 18.08 16.14
C TYR A 295 -18.39 19.38 16.26
N ARG A 296 -19.04 20.47 16.71
CA ARG A 296 -18.42 21.79 16.97
C ARG A 296 -17.54 22.27 15.83
N LEU A 297 -18.00 22.11 14.59
CA LEU A 297 -17.33 22.64 13.41
C LEU A 297 -17.99 23.96 12.97
N PRO A 298 -17.22 24.92 12.43
CA PRO A 298 -17.77 26.17 11.92
C PRO A 298 -18.59 25.97 10.65
N ASP A 299 -19.68 26.73 10.49
CA ASP A 299 -20.55 26.63 9.30
C ASP A 299 -20.14 27.59 8.17
N LYS A 300 -19.39 28.66 8.50
CA LYS A 300 -19.13 29.79 7.58
C LYS A 300 -17.69 29.91 7.10
N LYS A 301 -16.74 29.49 7.93
CA LYS A 301 -15.30 29.60 7.66
C LYS A 301 -14.69 28.20 7.72
N PRO A 302 -13.89 27.78 6.74
CA PRO A 302 -13.27 26.47 6.80
C PRO A 302 -12.21 26.45 7.91
N PRO A 303 -12.01 25.32 8.60
CA PRO A 303 -10.90 25.16 9.52
C PRO A 303 -9.53 25.37 8.86
N ARG A 304 -8.59 25.95 9.60
CA ARG A 304 -7.26 26.36 9.10
C ARG A 304 -6.50 25.24 8.38
N TYR A 305 -6.57 24.00 8.88
CA TYR A 305 -5.84 22.87 8.31
C TYR A 305 -6.35 22.37 6.95
N ILE A 306 -7.54 22.78 6.53
CA ILE A 306 -8.08 22.44 5.20
C ILE A 306 -8.29 23.66 4.32
N GLU A 307 -8.18 24.86 4.89
CA GLU A 307 -8.29 26.13 4.17
C GLU A 307 -7.19 26.23 3.10
N ASN A 308 -7.59 26.57 1.88
CA ASN A 308 -6.66 26.76 0.77
C ASN A 308 -6.53 28.24 0.43
N GLN A 309 -5.42 28.61 -0.23
CA GLN A 309 -5.13 29.99 -0.61
C GLN A 309 -6.18 30.61 -1.55
N HIS A 310 -7.02 29.79 -2.18
CA HIS A 310 -8.08 30.23 -3.09
C HIS A 310 -9.43 30.50 -2.40
N GLY A 311 -9.58 30.18 -1.11
CA GLY A 311 -10.82 30.39 -0.35
C GLY A 311 -12.04 29.61 -0.85
N LYS A 312 -11.86 28.62 -1.74
CA LYS A 312 -12.96 27.87 -2.38
C LYS A 312 -13.46 26.68 -1.57
N VAL A 313 -12.77 26.33 -0.48
CA VAL A 313 -13.07 25.12 0.31
C VAL A 313 -14.52 25.08 0.74
N MET A 314 -15.05 26.15 1.31
CA MET A 314 -16.46 26.19 1.73
C MET A 314 -17.43 26.05 0.57
N GLN A 315 -17.13 26.65 -0.58
CA GLN A 315 -17.94 26.47 -1.78
C GLN A 315 -17.97 25.01 -2.21
N ASP A 316 -16.82 24.34 -2.21
CA ASP A 316 -16.73 22.91 -2.54
C ASP A 316 -17.48 22.07 -1.50
N ILE A 317 -17.35 22.37 -0.21
CA ILE A 317 -18.06 21.65 0.87
C ILE A 317 -19.59 21.74 0.72
N VAL A 318 -20.12 22.89 0.29
CA VAL A 318 -21.56 23.12 0.15
C VAL A 318 -22.11 22.58 -1.18
N SER A 319 -21.34 22.70 -2.27
CA SER A 319 -21.83 22.43 -3.64
C SER A 319 -21.37 21.09 -4.22
N SER A 320 -20.30 20.48 -3.68
CA SER A 320 -19.74 19.25 -4.22
C SER A 320 -20.59 18.04 -3.85
N LYS A 321 -21.44 17.61 -4.79
CA LYS A 321 -22.13 16.32 -4.72
C LYS A 321 -21.14 15.16 -4.54
N LEU A 322 -19.94 15.28 -5.09
CA LEU A 322 -18.88 14.27 -5.00
C LEU A 322 -18.43 14.04 -3.55
N TYR A 323 -18.14 15.09 -2.77
CA TYR A 323 -17.69 14.88 -1.38
C TYR A 323 -18.77 14.26 -0.50
N LYS A 324 -20.03 14.59 -0.76
CA LYS A 324 -21.17 13.94 -0.11
C LYS A 324 -21.25 12.46 -0.46
N GLU A 325 -21.22 12.13 -1.75
CA GLU A 325 -21.25 10.73 -2.23
C GLU A 325 -20.08 9.90 -1.69
N GLN A 326 -18.88 10.51 -1.64
CA GLN A 326 -17.70 9.87 -1.05
C GLN A 326 -17.87 9.67 0.46
N PHE A 327 -18.43 10.63 1.20
CA PHE A 327 -18.71 10.43 2.62
C PHE A 327 -19.71 9.30 2.85
N ASP A 328 -20.79 9.24 2.07
CA ASP A 328 -21.79 8.16 2.14
C ASP A 328 -21.13 6.80 1.86
N ALA A 329 -20.24 6.71 0.85
CA ALA A 329 -19.46 5.51 0.56
C ALA A 329 -18.53 5.10 1.72
N ILE A 330 -17.91 6.07 2.41
CA ILE A 330 -17.07 5.78 3.60
C ILE A 330 -17.91 5.29 4.78
N GLN A 331 -19.12 5.81 4.97
CA GLN A 331 -20.05 5.29 5.97
C GLN A 331 -20.44 3.84 5.67
N ASP A 332 -20.67 3.52 4.39
CA ASP A 332 -20.93 2.16 3.94
C ASP A 332 -19.72 1.24 4.16
N CYS A 333 -18.49 1.72 3.91
CA CYS A 333 -17.27 0.98 4.19
C CYS A 333 -17.16 0.60 5.67
N PHE A 334 -17.35 1.55 6.59
CA PHE A 334 -17.32 1.29 8.03
C PHE A 334 -18.33 0.20 8.43
N ARG A 335 -19.56 0.30 7.91
CA ARG A 335 -20.64 -0.66 8.18
C ARG A 335 -20.32 -2.05 7.64
N ILE A 336 -19.86 -2.17 6.39
CA ILE A 336 -19.59 -3.46 5.75
C ILE A 336 -18.41 -4.16 6.42
N ILE A 337 -17.32 -3.43 6.74
CA ILE A 337 -16.15 -3.98 7.42
C ILE A 337 -16.52 -4.47 8.83
N GLY A 338 -17.41 -3.74 9.51
CA GLY A 338 -17.97 -4.11 10.80
C GLY A 338 -17.48 -3.25 11.97
N PHE A 339 -17.20 -1.97 11.73
CA PHE A 339 -17.00 -1.00 12.80
C PHE A 339 -18.31 -0.71 13.51
N THR A 340 -18.27 -0.48 14.83
CA THR A 340 -19.48 -0.08 15.57
C THR A 340 -19.76 1.42 15.43
N ASP A 341 -21.00 1.84 15.65
CA ASP A 341 -21.38 3.25 15.57
C ASP A 341 -20.62 4.10 16.62
N GLU A 342 -20.30 3.54 17.79
CA GLU A 342 -19.49 4.20 18.82
C GLU A 342 -18.05 4.41 18.36
N GLU A 343 -17.47 3.42 17.69
CA GLU A 343 -16.13 3.49 17.10
C GLU A 343 -16.10 4.59 16.04
N VAL A 344 -17.05 4.57 15.10
CA VAL A 344 -17.15 5.58 14.02
C VAL A 344 -17.38 6.98 14.59
N ASN A 345 -18.26 7.14 15.56
CA ASN A 345 -18.49 8.42 16.23
C ASN A 345 -17.21 8.92 16.93
N SER A 346 -16.42 8.03 17.53
CA SER A 346 -15.14 8.39 18.15
C SER A 346 -14.10 8.83 17.11
N VAL A 347 -14.01 8.14 15.98
CA VAL A 347 -13.18 8.55 14.83
C VAL A 347 -13.56 9.96 14.37
N TYR A 348 -14.86 10.23 14.19
CA TYR A 348 -15.34 11.54 13.76
C TYR A 348 -15.02 12.64 14.77
N ARG A 349 -15.19 12.39 16.07
CA ARG A 349 -14.82 13.35 17.11
C ARG A 349 -13.33 13.69 17.06
N ILE A 350 -12.45 12.71 16.89
CA ILE A 350 -11.00 12.95 16.82
C ILE A 350 -10.64 13.77 15.55
N LEU A 351 -11.23 13.44 14.40
CA LEU A 351 -11.01 14.21 13.15
C LEU A 351 -11.47 15.67 13.30
N CYS A 352 -12.67 15.90 13.84
CA CYS A 352 -13.18 17.24 14.08
C CYS A 352 -12.39 17.98 15.17
N ALA A 353 -11.84 17.27 16.15
CA ALA A 353 -10.94 17.84 17.16
C ALA A 353 -9.62 18.30 16.54
N ILE A 354 -9.05 17.55 15.60
CA ILE A 354 -7.84 17.97 14.86
C ILE A 354 -8.12 19.26 14.09
N LEU A 355 -9.26 19.37 13.42
CA LEU A 355 -9.65 20.59 12.70
C LEU A 355 -9.81 21.79 13.63
N ASN A 356 -10.45 21.61 14.80
CA ASN A 356 -10.56 22.66 15.82
C ASN A 356 -9.20 23.02 16.44
N THR A 357 -8.34 22.03 16.68
CA THR A 357 -6.99 22.24 17.22
C THR A 357 -6.18 23.16 16.30
N GLY A 358 -6.29 23.00 14.97
CA GLY A 358 -5.63 23.89 14.02
C GLY A 358 -6.10 25.35 14.06
N ASN A 359 -7.29 25.62 14.59
CA ASN A 359 -7.82 26.97 14.76
C ASN A 359 -7.33 27.65 16.06
N ILE A 360 -6.62 26.94 16.93
CA ILE A 360 -6.04 27.54 18.15
C ILE A 360 -4.90 28.47 17.74
N GLU A 361 -5.01 29.73 18.14
CA GLU A 361 -4.01 30.77 17.94
C GLU A 361 -3.32 31.10 19.26
N PHE A 362 -2.09 31.60 19.16
CA PHE A 362 -1.29 31.97 20.33
C PHE A 362 -0.79 33.41 20.17
N THR A 363 -0.81 34.18 21.26
CA THR A 363 -0.28 35.55 21.33
C THR A 363 0.76 35.65 22.44
N ALA A 364 1.74 36.55 22.28
CA ALA A 364 2.76 36.78 23.29
C ALA A 364 2.22 37.68 24.41
N ILE A 365 2.39 37.27 25.67
CA ILE A 365 2.17 38.16 26.81
C ILE A 365 3.48 38.87 27.11
N THR A 366 3.48 40.21 26.99
CA THR A 366 4.62 41.02 27.47
C THR A 366 4.34 41.43 28.91
N SER A 367 4.98 40.76 29.88
CA SER A 367 5.01 41.21 31.27
C SER A 367 6.40 41.73 31.64
N GLN A 368 6.52 42.59 32.65
CA GLN A 368 7.80 43.26 33.03
C GLN A 368 8.94 42.27 33.36
N HIS A 369 8.65 40.98 33.60
CA HIS A 369 9.63 39.95 33.98
C HIS A 369 9.59 38.66 33.15
N GLN A 370 8.67 38.51 32.18
CA GLN A 370 8.58 37.33 31.31
C GLN A 370 8.23 37.75 29.88
N THR A 371 9.18 37.57 28.95
CA THR A 371 9.02 37.82 27.50
C THR A 371 8.63 36.57 26.72
N ASP A 372 8.82 35.38 27.31
CA ASP A 372 8.75 34.09 26.60
C ASP A 372 7.47 33.30 26.97
N LYS A 373 6.35 34.01 27.14
CA LYS A 373 5.05 33.42 27.52
C LYS A 373 4.03 33.60 26.41
N SER A 374 3.42 32.50 25.99
CA SER A 374 2.25 32.49 25.11
C SER A 374 0.94 32.41 25.89
N GLU A 375 -0.13 32.98 25.34
CA GLU A 375 -1.52 32.74 25.77
C GLU A 375 -2.42 32.42 24.57
N VAL A 376 -3.61 31.88 24.85
CA VAL A 376 -4.65 31.63 23.85
C VAL A 376 -5.67 32.77 23.93
N PRO A 377 -5.72 33.71 22.97
CA PRO A 377 -6.57 34.89 23.05
C PRO A 377 -8.05 34.57 22.84
N ASN A 378 -8.36 33.54 22.02
CA ASN A 378 -9.72 33.05 21.80
C ASN A 378 -9.81 31.58 22.21
N VAL A 379 -10.51 31.33 23.31
CA VAL A 379 -10.69 30.00 23.88
C VAL A 379 -11.67 29.12 23.13
N GLU A 380 -12.50 29.67 22.22
CA GLU A 380 -13.57 28.91 21.55
C GLU A 380 -13.04 27.66 20.81
N ALA A 381 -12.00 27.81 20.01
CA ALA A 381 -11.39 26.70 19.28
C ALA A 381 -10.79 25.64 20.23
N LEU A 382 -10.21 26.10 21.34
CA LEU A 382 -9.60 25.27 22.37
C LEU A 382 -10.67 24.49 23.14
N GLU A 383 -11.74 25.15 23.58
CA GLU A 383 -12.89 24.53 24.25
C GLU A 383 -13.58 23.53 23.34
N ASN A 384 -13.70 23.84 22.04
CA ASN A 384 -14.27 22.91 21.07
C ASN A 384 -13.39 21.67 20.89
N ALA A 385 -12.07 21.84 20.75
CA ALA A 385 -11.13 20.73 20.69
C ALA A 385 -11.18 19.87 21.97
N ALA A 386 -11.09 20.50 23.15
CA ALA A 386 -11.15 19.84 24.45
C ALA A 386 -12.44 19.04 24.64
N ALA A 387 -13.59 19.64 24.30
CA ALA A 387 -14.88 18.98 24.41
C ALA A 387 -15.00 17.77 23.46
N LEU A 388 -14.47 17.85 22.24
CA LEU A 388 -14.50 16.73 21.29
C LEU A 388 -13.58 15.58 21.73
N LEU A 389 -12.40 15.93 22.27
CA LEU A 389 -11.44 14.99 22.85
C LEU A 389 -11.86 14.47 24.23
N CYS A 390 -12.89 15.05 24.85
CA CYS A 390 -13.34 14.73 26.22
C CYS A 390 -12.25 14.92 27.28
N ILE A 391 -11.53 16.04 27.22
CA ILE A 391 -10.47 16.44 28.17
C ILE A 391 -10.79 17.82 28.77
N GLY A 392 -10.13 18.17 29.87
CA GLY A 392 -10.26 19.49 30.49
C GLY A 392 -9.69 20.61 29.59
N PRO A 393 -10.41 21.72 29.35
CA PRO A 393 -9.90 22.84 28.57
C PRO A 393 -8.73 23.56 29.26
N GLU A 394 -8.75 23.66 30.60
CA GLU A 394 -7.64 24.23 31.36
C GLU A 394 -6.38 23.37 31.26
N GLU A 395 -6.51 22.05 31.40
CA GLU A 395 -5.42 21.08 31.23
C GLU A 395 -4.81 21.16 29.82
N LEU A 396 -5.66 21.26 28.79
CA LEU A 396 -5.19 21.43 27.41
C LEU A 396 -4.44 22.75 27.21
N THR A 397 -4.94 23.84 27.81
CA THR A 397 -4.29 25.15 27.73
C THR A 397 -2.90 25.11 28.37
N GLU A 398 -2.79 24.52 29.56
CA GLU A 398 -1.52 24.39 30.28
C GLU A 398 -0.52 23.54 29.49
N ALA A 399 -0.95 22.41 28.94
CA ALA A 399 -0.08 21.52 28.15
C ALA A 399 0.38 22.11 26.81
N LEU A 400 -0.38 23.05 26.22
CA LEU A 400 0.02 23.77 25.01
C LEU A 400 0.96 24.94 25.33
N THR A 401 0.71 25.67 26.41
CA THR A 401 1.38 26.95 26.74
C THR A 401 2.53 26.82 27.74
N SER A 402 2.72 25.65 28.32
CA SER A 402 3.83 25.36 29.22
C SER A 402 4.38 23.96 28.98
N HIS A 403 5.57 23.69 29.52
CA HIS A 403 6.14 22.35 29.57
C HIS A 403 6.84 22.10 30.89
N CYS A 404 6.75 20.87 31.35
CA CYS A 404 7.36 20.43 32.59
C CYS A 404 8.73 19.79 32.34
N VAL A 405 9.78 20.30 32.99
CA VAL A 405 11.15 19.75 32.92
C VAL A 405 11.55 19.21 34.28
N VAL A 406 11.84 17.92 34.37
CA VAL A 406 12.38 17.30 35.59
C VAL A 406 13.90 17.32 35.52
N THR A 407 14.55 18.09 36.41
CA THR A 407 16.01 18.16 36.51
C THR A 407 16.43 17.83 37.94
N ARG A 408 17.26 16.80 38.13
CA ARG A 408 17.80 16.40 39.44
C ARG A 408 16.73 16.16 40.52
N GLY A 409 15.55 15.69 40.13
CA GLY A 409 14.43 15.42 41.05
C GLY A 409 13.51 16.63 41.32
N GLU A 410 13.84 17.81 40.80
CA GLU A 410 12.97 18.99 40.85
C GLU A 410 12.16 19.13 39.56
N THR A 411 10.88 19.47 39.72
CA THR A 411 9.93 19.69 38.63
C THR A 411 9.82 21.19 38.36
N ILE A 412 10.37 21.64 37.23
CA ILE A 412 10.34 23.05 36.83
C ILE A 412 9.35 23.22 35.69
N ILE A 413 8.32 24.04 35.90
CA ILE A 413 7.35 24.42 34.86
C ILE A 413 7.91 25.63 34.11
N ARG A 414 8.04 25.52 32.80
CA ARG A 414 8.49 26.60 31.91
C ARG A 414 7.37 26.98 30.94
N THR A 415 7.20 28.27 30.69
CA THR A 415 6.26 28.74 29.68
C THR A 415 6.81 28.53 28.28
N ASN A 416 5.92 28.26 27.33
CA ASN A 416 6.24 28.16 25.92
C ASN A 416 6.14 29.55 25.27
N THR A 417 7.03 29.80 24.30
CA THR A 417 6.88 30.92 23.37
C THR A 417 5.73 30.63 22.39
N VAL A 418 5.29 31.65 21.66
CA VAL A 418 4.24 31.50 20.61
C VAL A 418 4.61 30.44 19.59
N ASP A 419 5.86 30.47 19.10
CA ASP A 419 6.36 29.48 18.15
C ASP A 419 6.36 28.08 18.77
N LYS A 420 6.84 27.94 20.01
CA LYS A 420 6.88 26.64 20.66
C LYS A 420 5.48 26.07 20.92
N ALA A 421 4.53 26.90 21.35
CA ALA A 421 3.14 26.49 21.54
C ALA A 421 2.49 26.06 20.21
N THR A 422 2.81 26.76 19.12
CA THR A 422 2.40 26.39 17.75
C THR A 422 2.96 25.03 17.35
N ASP A 423 4.24 24.77 17.58
CA ASP A 423 4.86 23.46 17.31
C ASP A 423 4.21 22.34 18.14
N VAL A 424 3.88 22.60 19.41
CA VAL A 424 3.23 21.64 20.30
C VAL A 424 1.82 21.29 19.80
N ARG A 425 1.02 22.30 19.41
CA ARG A 425 -0.31 22.14 18.79
C ARG A 425 -0.24 21.29 17.51
N ASP A 426 0.75 21.57 16.67
CA ASP A 426 0.94 20.88 15.41
C ASP A 426 1.44 19.43 15.63
N ALA A 427 2.34 19.22 16.58
CA ALA A 427 2.78 17.89 17.01
C ALA A 427 1.62 17.05 17.58
N MET A 428 0.75 17.65 18.39
CA MET A 428 -0.48 17.02 18.88
C MET A 428 -1.39 16.59 17.73
N SER A 429 -1.61 17.47 16.75
CA SER A 429 -2.44 17.20 15.57
C SER A 429 -1.88 16.06 14.72
N LYS A 430 -0.57 16.06 14.45
CA LYS A 430 0.15 14.98 13.75
C LYS A 430 0.04 13.64 14.50
N ALA A 431 0.21 13.66 15.82
CA ALA A 431 0.17 12.47 16.65
C ALA A 431 -1.23 11.86 16.76
N LEU A 432 -2.27 12.70 16.91
CA LEU A 432 -3.67 12.27 16.91
C LEU A 432 -4.01 11.56 15.60
N TYR A 433 -3.71 12.19 14.46
CA TYR A 433 -4.01 11.62 13.15
C TYR A 433 -3.22 10.34 12.88
N GLY A 434 -1.91 10.35 13.12
CA GLY A 434 -1.06 9.18 12.87
C GLY A 434 -1.47 7.96 13.72
N ARG A 435 -1.76 8.17 15.01
CA ARG A 435 -2.23 7.09 15.89
C ARG A 435 -3.64 6.62 15.50
N LEU A 436 -4.53 7.53 15.13
CA LEU A 436 -5.88 7.19 14.65
C LEU A 436 -5.82 6.33 13.39
N PHE A 437 -5.01 6.72 12.40
CA PHE A 437 -4.84 5.94 11.17
C PHE A 437 -4.29 4.54 11.46
N SER A 438 -3.25 4.45 12.29
CA SER A 438 -2.68 3.17 12.73
C SER A 438 -3.71 2.30 13.46
N TRP A 439 -4.56 2.90 14.30
CA TRP A 439 -5.66 2.20 14.95
C TRP A 439 -6.72 1.69 13.97
N ILE A 440 -7.12 2.50 12.97
CA ILE A 440 -8.06 2.09 11.93
C ILE A 440 -7.53 0.86 11.19
N VAL A 441 -6.26 0.89 10.78
CA VAL A 441 -5.61 -0.26 10.11
C VAL A 441 -5.57 -1.49 11.04
N ASN A 442 -5.22 -1.31 12.31
CA ASN A 442 -5.22 -2.40 13.30
C ASN A 442 -6.61 -2.99 13.57
N ARG A 443 -7.64 -2.16 13.54
CA ARG A 443 -9.05 -2.54 13.72
C ARG A 443 -9.57 -3.30 12.50
N ILE A 444 -9.28 -2.81 11.29
CA ILE A 444 -9.50 -3.53 10.03
C ILE A 444 -8.85 -4.92 10.11
N ASN A 445 -7.58 -4.99 10.49
CA ASN A 445 -6.85 -6.25 10.65
C ASN A 445 -7.48 -7.19 11.68
N ALA A 446 -8.16 -6.67 12.70
CA ALA A 446 -8.87 -7.51 13.66
C ALA A 446 -10.19 -8.05 13.08
N LEU A 447 -10.87 -7.25 12.25
CA LEU A 447 -12.14 -7.60 11.60
C LEU A 447 -11.98 -8.50 10.36
N LEU A 448 -10.77 -8.56 9.78
CA LEU A 448 -10.40 -9.43 8.65
C LEU A 448 -9.67 -10.71 9.07
N GLN A 449 -9.41 -10.91 10.37
CA GLN A 449 -8.75 -12.12 10.84
C GLN A 449 -9.67 -13.34 10.66
N PRO A 450 -9.13 -14.48 10.22
CA PRO A 450 -9.89 -15.73 10.17
C PRO A 450 -10.29 -16.17 11.58
N ASP A 451 -11.41 -16.87 11.69
CA ASP A 451 -11.85 -17.45 12.95
C ASP A 451 -10.79 -18.42 13.50
N MET A 452 -10.37 -18.19 14.74
CA MET A 452 -9.29 -18.94 15.40
C MET A 452 -9.58 -20.45 15.47
N ASN A 453 -10.85 -20.86 15.45
CA ASN A 453 -11.26 -22.27 15.46
C ASN A 453 -10.82 -23.05 14.22
N ILE A 454 -10.46 -22.38 13.13
CA ILE A 454 -9.98 -23.00 11.88
C ILE A 454 -8.44 -23.05 11.83
N CYS A 455 -7.74 -22.19 12.59
CA CYS A 455 -6.35 -21.81 12.32
C CYS A 455 -5.28 -22.52 13.18
N VAL A 456 -5.65 -23.37 14.15
CA VAL A 456 -4.66 -23.96 15.07
C VAL A 456 -3.85 -25.10 14.42
N ALA A 457 -4.22 -25.56 13.22
CA ALA A 457 -3.63 -26.75 12.60
C ALA A 457 -2.89 -26.55 11.26
N GLU A 458 -3.00 -25.39 10.58
CA GLU A 458 -2.45 -25.24 9.23
C GLU A 458 -1.54 -24.00 9.09
N SER A 459 -0.33 -24.21 8.57
CA SER A 459 0.55 -23.15 8.09
C SER A 459 -0.15 -22.45 6.93
N GLY A 460 -0.68 -21.24 7.16
CA GLY A 460 -1.33 -20.46 6.12
C GLY A 460 -0.32 -19.91 5.11
N MET A 461 -0.71 -19.87 3.84
CA MET A 461 0.09 -19.29 2.75
C MET A 461 -0.33 -17.84 2.49
N ASN A 462 0.59 -17.04 1.98
CA ASN A 462 0.35 -15.62 1.75
C ASN A 462 0.73 -15.18 0.33
N VAL A 463 -0.11 -14.32 -0.25
CA VAL A 463 0.29 -13.47 -1.39
C VAL A 463 0.37 -12.03 -0.90
N GLY A 464 1.59 -11.52 -0.81
CA GLY A 464 1.87 -10.13 -0.50
C GLY A 464 1.70 -9.23 -1.72
N ILE A 465 1.14 -8.04 -1.52
CA ILE A 465 1.01 -7.00 -2.54
C ILE A 465 1.62 -5.74 -1.94
N LEU A 466 2.73 -5.30 -2.53
CA LEU A 466 3.44 -4.09 -2.12
C LEU A 466 3.04 -2.93 -3.04
N ASP A 467 2.25 -2.00 -2.49
CA ASP A 467 1.80 -0.76 -3.13
C ASP A 467 2.38 0.41 -2.32
N ILE A 468 3.49 0.95 -2.80
CA ILE A 468 4.18 2.07 -2.15
C ILE A 468 4.18 3.29 -3.07
N PHE A 469 4.61 4.43 -2.51
CA PHE A 469 4.82 5.65 -3.28
C PHE A 469 5.76 5.44 -4.45
N GLY A 470 5.49 6.16 -5.53
CA GLY A 470 6.47 6.29 -6.60
C GLY A 470 7.63 7.17 -6.16
N PHE A 471 8.71 7.13 -6.95
CA PHE A 471 9.78 8.12 -6.85
C PHE A 471 9.22 9.55 -7.01
N GLU A 472 9.69 10.50 -6.20
CA GLU A 472 9.22 11.88 -6.20
C GLU A 472 10.35 12.88 -6.44
N ASN A 473 10.13 13.82 -7.38
CA ASN A 473 11.03 14.95 -7.60
C ASN A 473 10.22 16.22 -7.92
N PHE A 474 9.88 16.96 -6.88
CA PHE A 474 9.16 18.23 -6.98
C PHE A 474 10.11 19.43 -7.06
N LYS A 475 9.54 20.62 -7.30
CA LYS A 475 10.29 21.90 -7.24
C LYS A 475 10.95 22.14 -5.88
N LYS A 476 10.36 21.62 -4.80
CA LYS A 476 10.89 21.68 -3.44
C LYS A 476 10.68 20.33 -2.75
N ASN A 477 11.74 19.54 -2.65
CA ASN A 477 11.71 18.25 -1.93
C ASN A 477 12.14 18.44 -0.48
N SER A 478 11.49 17.73 0.43
CA SER A 478 11.72 17.80 1.87
C SER A 478 12.10 16.41 2.42
N PHE A 479 12.17 16.29 3.74
CA PHE A 479 12.48 15.05 4.47
C PHE A 479 11.57 13.89 4.06
N GLU A 480 10.29 14.17 3.80
CA GLU A 480 9.31 13.18 3.39
C GLU A 480 9.67 12.57 2.02
N GLN A 481 10.01 13.40 1.03
CA GLN A 481 10.50 12.94 -0.28
C GLN A 481 11.82 12.17 -0.17
N LEU A 482 12.70 12.56 0.76
CA LEU A 482 13.95 11.82 1.01
C LEU A 482 13.63 10.39 1.47
N CYS A 483 12.76 10.23 2.47
CA CYS A 483 12.33 8.93 2.95
C CYS A 483 11.67 8.08 1.86
N ILE A 484 10.81 8.70 1.03
CA ILE A 484 10.15 8.04 -0.12
C ILE A 484 11.19 7.56 -1.13
N ASN A 485 12.16 8.39 -1.49
CA ASN A 485 13.15 8.03 -2.50
C ASN A 485 14.16 6.99 -1.96
N ILE A 486 14.50 7.01 -0.67
CA ILE A 486 15.29 5.94 -0.03
C ILE A 486 14.54 4.60 -0.10
N ALA A 487 13.23 4.58 0.14
CA ALA A 487 12.43 3.37 0.01
C ALA A 487 12.40 2.86 -1.46
N ASN A 488 12.31 3.76 -2.44
CA ASN A 488 12.38 3.39 -3.86
C ASN A 488 13.77 2.85 -4.25
N GLU A 489 14.87 3.42 -3.75
CA GLU A 489 16.22 2.85 -3.93
C GLU A 489 16.32 1.42 -3.39
N GLN A 490 15.70 1.14 -2.23
CA GLN A 490 15.69 -0.21 -1.65
C GLN A 490 14.92 -1.21 -2.52
N ILE A 491 13.82 -0.78 -3.14
CA ILE A 491 13.05 -1.61 -4.07
C ILE A 491 13.80 -1.80 -5.39
N GLN A 492 14.45 -0.76 -5.89
CA GLN A 492 15.30 -0.87 -7.08
C GLN A 492 16.45 -1.86 -6.84
N PHE A 493 17.06 -1.84 -5.66
CA PHE A 493 18.09 -2.82 -5.29
C PHE A 493 17.51 -4.24 -5.24
N TYR A 494 16.34 -4.42 -4.61
CA TYR A 494 15.66 -5.71 -4.60
C TYR A 494 15.39 -6.22 -6.02
N PHE A 495 14.89 -5.35 -6.90
CA PHE A 495 14.63 -5.65 -8.31
C PHE A 495 15.92 -6.09 -9.02
N ASN A 496 16.99 -5.31 -8.91
CA ASN A 496 18.28 -5.62 -9.56
C ASN A 496 18.84 -6.98 -9.09
N GLN A 497 18.72 -7.29 -7.80
CA GLN A 497 19.16 -8.57 -7.27
C GLN A 497 18.33 -9.74 -7.83
N HIS A 498 17.01 -9.60 -7.94
CA HIS A 498 16.15 -10.69 -8.39
C HIS A 498 16.21 -10.93 -9.90
N ILE A 499 16.27 -9.85 -10.70
CA ILE A 499 16.24 -9.95 -12.16
C ILE A 499 17.62 -10.29 -12.73
N PHE A 500 18.70 -9.77 -12.14
CA PHE A 500 20.04 -9.96 -12.70
C PHE A 500 20.90 -10.91 -11.86
N ALA A 501 21.07 -10.63 -10.57
CA ALA A 501 22.04 -11.38 -9.75
C ALA A 501 21.63 -12.84 -9.53
N LEU A 502 20.36 -13.08 -9.17
CA LEU A 502 19.85 -14.45 -8.95
C LEU A 502 19.79 -15.26 -10.25
N GLU A 503 19.38 -14.64 -11.35
CA GLU A 503 19.34 -15.30 -12.67
C GLU A 503 20.73 -15.75 -13.13
N GLN A 504 21.75 -14.90 -12.94
CA GLN A 504 23.14 -15.25 -13.24
C GLN A 504 23.66 -16.38 -12.34
N MET A 505 23.28 -16.39 -11.06
CA MET A 505 23.62 -17.49 -10.16
C MET A 505 22.97 -18.81 -10.59
N GLU A 506 21.74 -18.76 -11.10
CA GLU A 506 21.03 -19.94 -11.60
C GLU A 506 21.72 -20.52 -12.84
N TYR A 507 22.07 -19.68 -13.83
CA TYR A 507 22.85 -20.12 -15.00
C TYR A 507 24.18 -20.78 -14.62
N GLN A 508 24.91 -20.19 -13.68
CA GLN A 508 26.16 -20.77 -13.17
C GLN A 508 25.93 -22.10 -12.46
N SER A 509 24.85 -22.22 -11.69
CA SER A 509 24.52 -23.44 -10.95
C SER A 509 24.12 -24.61 -11.86
N GLU A 510 23.44 -24.30 -12.98
CA GLU A 510 23.04 -25.27 -14.01
C GLU A 510 24.15 -25.56 -15.03
N GLY A 511 25.31 -24.88 -14.92
CA GLY A 511 26.44 -25.04 -15.84
C GLY A 511 26.17 -24.49 -17.24
N VAL A 512 25.27 -23.52 -17.37
CA VAL A 512 24.96 -22.83 -18.63
C VAL A 512 26.00 -21.73 -18.85
N ASP A 513 26.66 -21.77 -20.01
CA ASP A 513 27.62 -20.73 -20.43
C ASP A 513 26.87 -19.49 -20.92
N ALA A 514 26.39 -18.69 -19.97
CA ALA A 514 25.69 -17.43 -20.21
C ALA A 514 26.65 -16.24 -20.08
N SER A 515 26.56 -15.29 -21.01
CA SER A 515 27.31 -14.03 -20.92
C SER A 515 26.87 -13.23 -19.71
N LEU A 516 27.83 -12.70 -18.94
CA LEU A 516 27.57 -11.79 -17.82
C LEU A 516 26.84 -10.53 -18.32
N VAL A 517 25.62 -10.32 -17.83
CA VAL A 517 24.86 -9.09 -18.08
C VAL A 517 25.33 -8.03 -17.09
N GLU A 518 25.90 -6.94 -17.62
CA GLU A 518 26.25 -5.77 -16.81
C GLU A 518 24.99 -4.96 -16.48
N TYR A 519 24.82 -4.62 -15.20
CA TYR A 519 23.76 -3.75 -14.72
C TYR A 519 24.29 -2.78 -13.67
N GLU A 520 23.60 -1.65 -13.46
CA GLU A 520 24.01 -0.67 -12.45
C GLU A 520 23.57 -1.11 -11.05
N ASP A 521 24.54 -1.50 -10.21
CA ASP A 521 24.29 -1.80 -8.80
C ASP A 521 24.16 -0.51 -7.97
N ASN A 522 22.98 -0.31 -7.40
CA ASN A 522 22.67 0.82 -6.53
C ASN A 522 22.94 0.52 -5.03
N ARG A 523 23.59 -0.59 -4.69
CA ARG A 523 24.06 -0.82 -3.31
C ARG A 523 24.94 0.29 -2.74
N PRO A 524 25.89 0.91 -3.47
CA PRO A 524 26.73 1.96 -2.92
C PRO A 524 25.98 3.21 -2.45
N ILE A 525 24.85 3.56 -3.10
CA ILE A 525 23.99 4.67 -2.66
C ILE A 525 23.16 4.26 -1.44
N LEU A 526 22.67 3.02 -1.38
CA LEU A 526 22.01 2.50 -0.17
C LEU A 526 22.94 2.46 1.04
N ASP A 527 24.20 2.07 0.86
CA ASP A 527 25.20 2.12 1.93
C ASP A 527 25.41 3.55 2.41
N MET A 528 25.47 4.55 1.51
CA MET A 528 25.53 5.95 1.88
C MET A 528 24.33 6.39 2.74
N PHE A 529 23.13 5.84 2.50
CA PHE A 529 21.94 6.16 3.31
C PHE A 529 21.91 5.43 4.65
N LEU A 530 22.15 4.12 4.64
CA LEU A 530 21.76 3.20 5.70
C LEU A 530 22.92 2.68 6.56
N GLN A 531 24.16 2.78 6.08
CA GLN A 531 25.32 2.24 6.79
C GLN A 531 25.48 2.91 8.16
N LYS A 532 25.82 2.13 9.18
CA LYS A 532 26.17 2.64 10.51
C LYS A 532 27.68 2.60 10.71
N PRO A 533 28.30 3.60 11.38
CA PRO A 533 27.68 4.77 12.00
C PRO A 533 27.57 6.01 11.08
N MET A 534 28.15 5.98 9.88
CA MET A 534 28.38 7.19 9.04
C MET A 534 27.39 7.40 7.88
N GLY A 535 26.30 6.63 7.80
CA GLY A 535 25.28 6.83 6.77
C GLY A 535 24.39 8.03 7.07
N LEU A 536 23.76 8.57 6.03
CA LEU A 536 22.96 9.80 6.08
C LEU A 536 21.92 9.78 7.22
N LEU A 537 21.17 8.69 7.38
CA LEU A 537 20.16 8.59 8.44
C LEU A 537 20.79 8.54 9.84
N SER A 538 21.98 7.95 9.98
CA SER A 538 22.70 7.92 11.26
C SER A 538 23.20 9.30 11.65
N LEU A 539 23.73 10.06 10.69
CA LEU A 539 24.17 11.45 10.91
C LEU A 539 22.98 12.37 11.26
N LEU A 540 21.84 12.16 10.60
CA LEU A 540 20.60 12.87 10.91
C LEU A 540 20.12 12.58 12.33
N ASP A 541 20.13 11.32 12.75
CA ASP A 541 19.77 10.91 14.11
C ASP A 541 20.69 11.51 15.17
N GLU A 542 21.98 11.58 14.88
CA GLU A 542 22.97 12.16 15.77
C GLU A 542 22.75 13.67 15.96
N GLU A 543 22.62 14.44 14.86
CA GLU A 543 22.30 15.87 14.94
C GLU A 543 20.95 16.12 15.60
N SER A 544 19.96 15.27 15.32
CA SER A 544 18.63 15.41 15.91
C SER A 544 18.65 15.32 17.44
N ARG A 545 19.63 14.61 18.03
CA ARG A 545 19.81 14.49 19.49
C ARG A 545 20.67 15.59 20.09
N PHE A 546 21.41 16.35 19.27
CA PHE A 546 22.28 17.41 19.76
C PHE A 546 21.46 18.67 20.08
N PRO A 547 21.48 19.19 21.33
CA PRO A 547 20.57 20.25 21.76
C PRO A 547 20.68 21.58 20.99
N GLN A 548 21.87 21.90 20.46
CA GLN A 548 22.14 23.14 19.72
C GLN A 548 22.24 22.92 18.20
N ALA A 549 21.85 21.74 17.71
CA ALA A 549 21.85 21.45 16.28
C ALA A 549 20.85 22.32 15.53
N THR A 550 21.25 22.73 14.33
CA THR A 550 20.42 23.48 13.38
C THR A 550 20.39 22.74 12.04
N ASP A 551 19.42 23.05 11.19
CA ASP A 551 19.40 22.47 9.84
C ASP A 551 20.68 22.82 9.04
N GLN A 552 21.35 23.93 9.38
CA GLN A 552 22.63 24.30 8.78
C GLN A 552 23.75 23.35 9.23
N THR A 553 23.89 23.07 10.53
CA THR A 553 24.90 22.14 11.04
C THR A 553 24.70 20.73 10.49
N LEU A 554 23.45 20.34 10.23
CA LEU A 554 23.12 19.09 9.56
C LEU A 554 23.66 19.03 8.12
N VAL A 555 23.47 20.08 7.32
CA VAL A 555 23.99 20.13 5.93
C VAL A 555 25.51 20.06 5.93
N ASP A 556 26.16 20.81 6.81
CA ASP A 556 27.62 20.84 6.92
C ASP A 556 28.15 19.44 7.31
N LYS A 557 27.48 18.78 8.27
CA LYS A 557 27.80 17.39 8.65
C LYS A 557 27.62 16.40 7.52
N PHE A 558 26.60 16.55 6.67
CA PHE A 558 26.45 15.71 5.48
C PHE A 558 27.58 15.92 4.48
N GLU A 559 27.98 17.17 4.23
CA GLU A 559 29.08 17.50 3.32
C GLU A 559 30.41 16.91 3.79
N ASP A 560 30.69 16.95 5.09
CA ASP A 560 31.96 16.48 5.66
C ASP A 560 32.09 14.94 5.66
N ASN A 561 30.97 14.20 5.66
CA ASN A 561 30.96 12.76 5.94
C ASN A 561 30.46 11.88 4.78
N LEU A 562 29.67 12.41 3.84
CA LEU A 562 29.08 11.62 2.76
C LEU A 562 29.95 11.62 1.50
N ARG A 563 29.87 10.52 0.71
CA ARG A 563 30.69 10.34 -0.50
C ARG A 563 30.23 11.26 -1.65
N TYR A 564 31.15 12.03 -2.22
CA TYR A 564 30.89 12.95 -3.34
C TYR A 564 30.34 12.31 -4.64
N LYS A 565 30.42 10.97 -4.81
CA LYS A 565 29.90 10.32 -6.04
C LYS A 565 28.38 10.50 -6.18
N TYR A 566 27.65 10.33 -5.08
CA TYR A 566 26.18 10.38 -5.07
C TYR A 566 25.63 11.63 -4.40
N PHE A 567 26.44 12.30 -3.59
CA PHE A 567 26.07 13.50 -2.84
C PHE A 567 26.75 14.75 -3.41
N TRP A 568 26.01 15.85 -3.54
CA TRP A 568 26.58 17.17 -3.82
C TRP A 568 25.87 18.28 -3.08
N ARG A 569 26.55 19.42 -2.94
CA ARG A 569 25.99 20.68 -2.43
C ARG A 569 26.03 21.73 -3.55
N PRO A 570 24.90 22.32 -3.97
CA PRO A 570 24.89 23.25 -5.10
C PRO A 570 25.60 24.59 -4.77
N LYS A 571 25.33 25.19 -3.61
CA LYS A 571 26.00 26.39 -3.09
C LYS A 571 26.09 26.35 -1.56
N ARG A 572 27.19 26.83 -0.97
CA ARG A 572 27.41 26.75 0.49
C ARG A 572 26.38 27.52 1.34
N PHE A 573 25.75 28.56 0.82
CA PHE A 573 24.78 29.36 1.58
C PHE A 573 23.33 28.87 1.49
N GLU A 574 23.03 27.91 0.63
CA GLU A 574 21.67 27.37 0.51
C GLU A 574 21.51 26.20 1.48
N LEU A 575 20.40 26.18 2.24
CA LEU A 575 19.99 25.07 3.11
C LEU A 575 19.47 23.87 2.28
N CYS A 576 20.31 23.38 1.39
CA CYS A 576 19.97 22.30 0.46
C CYS A 576 21.16 21.36 0.23
N PHE A 577 20.87 20.11 -0.07
CA PHE A 577 21.82 19.14 -0.64
C PHE A 577 21.16 18.38 -1.78
N GLY A 578 21.96 17.77 -2.65
CA GLY A 578 21.46 16.96 -3.76
C GLY A 578 21.99 15.53 -3.73
N ILE A 579 21.17 14.61 -4.23
CA ILE A 579 21.48 13.18 -4.32
C ILE A 579 21.21 12.65 -5.72
N GLN A 580 22.14 11.85 -6.24
CA GLN A 580 22.07 11.19 -7.55
C GLN A 580 21.42 9.84 -7.32
N HIS A 581 20.11 9.78 -7.49
CA HIS A 581 19.34 8.55 -7.43
C HIS A 581 19.39 7.78 -8.75
N TYR A 582 18.90 6.54 -8.75
CA TYR A 582 18.72 5.74 -9.98
C TYR A 582 17.82 6.46 -11.00
N ALA A 583 16.80 7.18 -10.54
CA ALA A 583 15.88 7.94 -11.38
C ALA A 583 16.36 9.37 -11.70
N GLY A 584 17.54 9.77 -11.23
CA GLY A 584 18.16 11.06 -11.54
C GLY A 584 18.48 11.94 -10.35
N LYS A 585 18.83 13.20 -10.63
CA LYS A 585 19.27 14.17 -9.62
C LYS A 585 18.08 14.79 -8.88
N VAL A 586 18.09 14.70 -7.55
CA VAL A 586 17.07 15.31 -6.69
C VAL A 586 17.72 16.30 -5.73
N LEU A 587 17.12 17.47 -5.59
CA LEU A 587 17.55 18.51 -4.65
C LEU A 587 16.59 18.56 -3.45
N TYR A 588 17.14 18.45 -2.24
CA TYR A 588 16.42 18.46 -0.98
C TYR A 588 16.67 19.74 -0.20
N ASN A 589 15.59 20.37 0.29
CA ASN A 589 15.65 21.53 1.17
C ASN A 589 15.58 21.08 2.63
N VAL A 590 16.59 21.45 3.43
CA VAL A 590 16.80 20.89 4.78
C VAL A 590 15.99 21.62 5.85
N ASN A 591 15.29 22.69 5.51
CA ASN A 591 14.50 23.46 6.47
C ASN A 591 13.44 22.59 7.19
N GLY A 592 13.58 22.45 8.51
CA GLY A 592 12.74 21.63 9.38
C GLY A 592 13.09 20.14 9.39
N PHE A 593 14.22 19.70 8.83
CA PHE A 593 14.60 18.28 8.81
C PHE A 593 14.77 17.72 10.23
N LEU A 594 15.51 18.43 11.09
CA LEU A 594 15.75 17.95 12.46
C LEU A 594 14.45 17.85 13.25
N GLU A 595 13.55 18.81 13.10
CA GLU A 595 12.24 18.78 13.76
C GLU A 595 11.39 17.61 13.25
N LYS A 596 11.36 17.40 11.94
CA LYS A 596 10.63 16.29 11.31
C LYS A 596 11.19 14.93 11.71
N ASN A 597 12.50 14.80 11.88
CA ASN A 597 13.13 13.56 12.33
C ASN A 597 12.88 13.29 13.82
N ARG A 598 12.84 14.34 14.65
CA ARG A 598 12.53 14.21 16.08
C ARG A 598 11.13 13.61 16.29
N ASP A 599 10.13 14.04 15.53
CA ASP A 599 8.70 13.61 15.60
C ASP A 599 8.19 13.40 17.05
N THR A 600 8.67 14.23 17.99
CA THR A 600 8.42 14.05 19.42
C THR A 600 7.13 14.76 19.83
N LEU A 601 6.21 14.02 20.45
CA LEU A 601 5.07 14.60 21.16
C LEU A 601 5.48 14.92 22.62
N PRO A 602 5.26 16.15 23.11
CA PRO A 602 5.55 16.50 24.50
C PRO A 602 4.81 15.61 25.51
N ALA A 603 5.48 15.31 26.63
CA ALA A 603 4.94 14.42 27.65
C ALA A 603 3.64 14.97 28.27
N ASP A 604 3.56 16.28 28.47
CA ASP A 604 2.38 16.94 29.04
C ASP A 604 1.14 16.74 28.16
N ILE A 605 1.29 16.82 26.83
CA ILE A 605 0.22 16.51 25.88
C ILE A 605 -0.19 15.02 25.97
N VAL A 606 0.78 14.11 26.11
CA VAL A 606 0.48 12.68 26.27
C VAL A 606 -0.32 12.42 27.55
N VAL A 607 0.03 13.09 28.64
CA VAL A 607 -0.67 12.96 29.93
C VAL A 607 -2.11 13.44 29.80
N VAL A 608 -2.34 14.64 29.26
CA VAL A 608 -3.69 15.19 29.05
C VAL A 608 -4.51 14.30 28.11
N LEU A 609 -3.94 13.79 27.02
CA LEU A 609 -4.67 12.90 26.12
C LEU A 609 -5.04 11.54 26.74
N ARG A 610 -4.36 11.13 27.83
CA ARG A 610 -4.70 9.91 28.59
C ARG A 610 -5.84 10.12 29.60
N THR A 611 -6.11 11.35 30.02
CA THR A 611 -7.23 11.68 30.93
C THR A 611 -8.58 11.68 30.22
N SER A 612 -8.58 11.63 28.88
CA SER A 612 -9.77 11.59 28.04
C SER A 612 -10.78 10.50 28.44
N GLU A 613 -12.06 10.87 28.55
CA GLU A 613 -13.17 9.92 28.73
C GLU A 613 -13.51 9.14 27.45
N ASN A 614 -13.02 9.58 26.29
CA ASN A 614 -13.15 8.83 25.04
C ASN A 614 -12.23 7.61 25.06
N LYS A 615 -12.83 6.41 25.14
CA LYS A 615 -12.12 5.11 25.20
C LYS A 615 -11.15 4.90 24.04
N LEU A 616 -11.54 5.29 22.82
CA LEU A 616 -10.68 5.18 21.64
C LEU A 616 -9.44 6.06 21.83
N LEU A 617 -9.63 7.33 22.19
CA LEU A 617 -8.52 8.26 22.38
C LEU A 617 -7.57 7.79 23.49
N GLN A 618 -8.11 7.32 24.62
CA GLN A 618 -7.30 6.75 25.69
C GLN A 618 -6.47 5.55 25.19
N GLN A 619 -7.05 4.66 24.38
CA GLN A 619 -6.34 3.53 23.77
C GLN A 619 -5.19 4.00 22.89
N LEU A 620 -5.38 5.07 22.10
CA LEU A 620 -4.35 5.61 21.20
C LEU A 620 -3.09 6.04 21.99
N PHE A 621 -3.25 6.63 23.18
CA PHE A 621 -2.13 7.20 23.96
C PHE A 621 -1.65 6.34 25.13
N SER A 622 -2.40 5.29 25.49
CA SER A 622 -1.99 4.29 26.48
C SER A 622 -1.15 3.17 25.85
N SER A 623 -1.35 2.89 24.56
CA SER A 623 -0.58 1.87 23.85
C SER A 623 0.82 2.40 23.51
N PRO A 624 1.90 1.65 23.83
CA PRO A 624 3.23 2.01 23.38
C PRO A 624 3.31 1.97 21.85
N LEU A 625 4.17 2.80 21.28
CA LEU A 625 4.46 2.75 19.84
C LEU A 625 5.48 1.64 19.58
N THR A 626 5.31 0.91 18.47
CA THR A 626 6.34 -0.02 17.96
C THR A 626 7.57 0.76 17.52
N LYS A 627 8.69 0.06 17.27
CA LYS A 627 9.90 0.66 16.64
C LYS A 627 9.62 1.34 15.29
N THR A 628 8.52 1.00 14.64
CA THR A 628 8.05 1.59 13.38
C THR A 628 7.04 2.73 13.57
N GLY A 629 6.81 3.18 14.82
CA GLY A 629 5.88 4.28 15.12
C GLY A 629 4.40 3.91 15.08
N ARG A 630 4.04 2.63 15.05
CA ARG A 630 2.65 2.14 15.03
C ARG A 630 2.13 1.92 16.44
N CYS A 631 0.82 2.02 16.66
CA CYS A 631 0.25 1.59 17.94
C CYS A 631 0.44 0.07 18.12
N GLN A 632 1.12 -0.34 19.19
CA GLN A 632 1.26 -1.75 19.53
C GLN A 632 -0.11 -2.30 19.95
N ARG A 633 -0.49 -3.48 19.43
CA ARG A 633 -1.70 -4.17 19.90
C ARG A 633 -1.56 -4.46 21.39
N LEU A 634 -2.47 -3.93 22.20
CA LEU A 634 -2.73 -4.45 23.54
C LEU A 634 -3.32 -5.84 23.36
N VAL A 635 -2.48 -6.88 23.52
CA VAL A 635 -2.99 -8.23 23.76
C VAL A 635 -3.62 -8.16 25.14
N ILE A 636 -4.94 -7.98 25.20
CA ILE A 636 -5.70 -8.26 26.41
C ILE A 636 -5.51 -9.75 26.64
N LYS A 637 -4.51 -10.12 27.45
CA LYS A 637 -4.51 -11.42 28.10
C LYS A 637 -5.74 -11.40 28.99
N VAL A 638 -6.83 -11.99 28.51
CA VAL A 638 -7.90 -12.44 29.39
C VAL A 638 -7.21 -13.44 30.31
N LEU A 639 -6.97 -13.02 31.55
CA LEU A 639 -6.57 -13.92 32.63
C LEU A 639 -7.75 -14.83 32.98
#